data_AF-A0ABD6EF91-F1
#
_entry.id   AF-A0ABD6EF91-F1
#
_cell.length_a   1.000
_cell.length_b   1.000
_cell.length_c   1.000
_cell.angle_alpha   90.00
_cell.angle_beta   90.00
_cell.angle_gamma   90.00
#
_symmetry.space_group_name_H-M   'P 1'
#
loop_
_entity.id
_entity.type
_entity.pdbx_description
1 polymer ?
#
loop_
_entity_poly.entity_id
_entity_poly.type
_entity_poly.pdbx_seq_one_letter_code
_entity_poly.pdbx_strand_id
1 'polypeptide(L)'
;MTTRDVLSTSLDQLKLDDVQIGVDFYKHLLTTRPEIRRYFKGYENAIADDIEKSDLFKKQGPILISAVHEMIDKADNPDELKAFAESILDRHMKREIHLEPHLWTEFWPVFTEFMKTKVIMDEATEKIWIDTGRSFASLILQHLKAVLQASLENLKPDDSDAGAEFYAFFLTSLPEVRQYFKGFETATADEIKNSEFFKRQGQILVSSIHEMVQRADSPDEFETFAGQILDRHMKRKIHINPPLWSAFWPVFVEFLKTRKQIDETAENAWIEIGTHMTLAALKHVKALLTESLKNLKADDAQAGADFYKHLLTVRPHLRHYFKGFEKATPEEIAASEFFKKQGQVLLAAVHEMVEKPKTAAELITFADSILDRHLKKNIYLESHLWKDFWQVFVEFLKTKSELSEEAECAWLEIGTHFSSAILNRLKSLLIASLSSLPTDDPQVGIDFYKRLLKDRPEAKKYFKGYENASDDDIQNSEFFKKQGQLLLTSIHQLAEKADNADDFEMFTKDLLDRHIGHGIFLETRLWTEFWIVFVDFLRTKGEVSDVTSNAWFAVGRFLRAAAFDRLRNLLVASLTEIKTDDLQTGVEFYKHLLTARPDVRQYFKGYENASAEDVQNSDFFKKQGQVLIAAMHEMAEKSACPGQISAFAADIIDRHLKKDVHLDPKLWMEFWPVFVDFLKSRSNVSEAVAQAWIEVGTTFAAACVEHLKSVGEPC
;
A
#
# COMPACT_ATOMS: atom_id res chain seq x y z
N MET A 1 48.73 37.15 19.73
CA MET A 1 47.71 36.32 20.41
C MET A 1 47.69 35.00 19.68
N THR A 2 47.78 33.90 20.42
CA THR A 2 47.61 32.55 19.86
C THR A 2 46.12 32.30 19.55
N THR A 3 45.79 31.18 18.90
CA THR A 3 44.39 30.81 18.64
C THR A 3 43.65 30.66 19.96
N ARG A 4 44.27 30.00 20.95
CA ARG A 4 43.72 29.87 22.30
C ARG A 4 43.42 31.22 22.94
N ASP A 5 44.34 32.18 22.86
CA ASP A 5 44.16 33.51 23.48
C ASP A 5 42.90 34.21 22.96
N VAL A 6 42.68 34.17 21.64
CA VAL A 6 41.54 34.82 20.98
C VAL A 6 40.24 34.12 21.38
N LEU A 7 40.21 32.80 21.27
CA LEU A 7 39.02 32.00 21.59
C LEU A 7 38.64 32.12 23.07
N SER A 8 39.60 31.99 23.98
CA SER A 8 39.37 32.09 25.44
C SER A 8 38.86 33.48 25.81
N THR A 9 39.48 34.55 25.29
CA THR A 9 39.03 35.94 25.56
C THR A 9 37.59 36.18 25.12
N SER A 10 37.17 35.58 24.01
CA SER A 10 35.79 35.69 23.53
C SER A 10 34.82 34.81 24.31
N LEU A 11 35.27 33.62 24.77
CA LEU A 11 34.46 32.71 25.56
C LEU A 11 34.24 33.23 26.99
N ASP A 12 35.25 33.84 27.61
CA ASP A 12 35.18 34.41 28.96
C ASP A 12 34.21 35.60 29.08
N GLN A 13 33.81 36.20 27.95
CA GLN A 13 32.72 37.19 27.93
C GLN A 13 31.35 36.54 28.15
N LEU A 14 31.20 35.24 27.88
CA LEU A 14 30.09 34.47 28.40
C LEU A 14 30.33 34.24 29.89
N LYS A 15 29.36 34.55 30.74
CA LYS A 15 29.42 34.21 32.17
C LYS A 15 29.31 32.70 32.32
N LEU A 16 30.44 31.98 32.24
CA LEU A 16 30.48 30.52 32.16
C LEU A 16 29.94 29.80 33.41
N ASP A 17 29.82 30.53 34.54
CA ASP A 17 29.16 30.09 35.77
C ASP A 17 27.63 30.14 35.70
N ASP A 18 27.07 30.79 34.69
CA ASP A 18 25.63 30.88 34.46
C ASP A 18 25.13 29.68 33.63
N VAL A 19 24.48 28.74 34.31
CA VAL A 19 23.82 27.57 33.69
C VAL A 19 22.86 27.98 32.56
N GLN A 20 22.28 29.18 32.65
CA GLN A 20 21.35 29.69 31.66
C GLN A 20 21.99 29.86 30.28
N ILE A 21 23.31 30.13 30.19
CA ILE A 21 23.99 30.28 28.90
C ILE A 21 23.92 28.99 28.07
N GLY A 22 24.11 27.83 28.73
CA GLY A 22 24.00 26.54 28.05
C GLY A 22 22.55 26.21 27.64
N VAL A 23 21.56 26.56 28.48
CA VAL A 23 20.13 26.41 28.14
C VAL A 23 19.75 27.29 26.96
N ASP A 24 20.18 28.55 26.97
CA ASP A 24 19.97 29.52 25.89
C ASP A 24 20.61 29.02 24.58
N PHE A 25 21.80 28.41 24.65
CA PHE A 25 22.42 27.82 23.47
C PHE A 25 21.59 26.66 22.92
N TYR A 26 21.14 25.70 23.74
CA TYR A 26 20.29 24.61 23.26
C TYR A 26 18.97 25.12 22.70
N LYS A 27 18.40 26.17 23.29
CA LYS A 27 17.21 26.86 22.76
C LYS A 27 17.48 27.45 21.38
N HIS A 28 18.63 28.10 21.20
CA HIS A 28 19.05 28.62 19.90
C HIS A 28 19.28 27.47 18.89
N LEU A 29 20.12 26.49 19.24
CA LEU A 29 20.45 25.33 18.41
C LEU A 29 19.20 24.59 17.93
N LEU A 30 18.28 24.22 18.82
CA LEU A 30 17.09 23.45 18.47
C LEU A 30 16.00 24.30 17.80
N THR A 31 16.10 25.63 17.84
CA THR A 31 15.22 26.53 17.08
C THR A 31 15.76 26.73 15.67
N THR A 32 17.05 26.98 15.52
CA THR A 32 17.74 27.18 14.23
C THR A 32 17.88 25.89 13.45
N ARG A 33 18.08 24.76 14.15
CA ARG A 33 18.31 23.41 13.60
C ARG A 33 17.34 22.40 14.23
N PRO A 34 16.04 22.47 13.91
CA PRO A 34 15.02 21.61 14.50
C PRO A 34 15.24 20.11 14.24
N GLU A 35 15.96 19.74 13.18
CA GLU A 35 16.35 18.37 12.85
C GLU A 35 17.24 17.71 13.92
N ILE A 36 17.92 18.48 14.76
CA ILE A 36 18.78 17.97 15.84
C ILE A 36 17.94 17.44 17.02
N ARG A 37 16.67 17.84 17.14
CA ARG A 37 15.78 17.44 18.25
C ARG A 37 15.60 15.93 18.37
N ARG A 38 15.75 15.17 17.26
CA ARG A 38 15.65 13.71 17.25
C ARG A 38 16.70 13.00 18.11
N TYR A 39 17.81 13.67 18.43
CA TYR A 39 18.86 13.14 19.30
C TYR A 39 18.55 13.31 20.80
N PHE A 40 17.45 14.00 21.13
CA PHE A 40 17.02 14.26 22.49
C PHE A 40 15.68 13.55 22.76
N LYS A 41 15.77 12.31 23.24
CA LYS A 41 14.58 11.47 23.51
C LYS A 41 13.56 12.19 24.40
N GLY A 42 12.32 12.30 23.94
CA GLY A 42 11.23 13.01 24.61
C GLY A 42 11.17 14.52 24.33
N TYR A 43 12.08 15.05 23.51
CA TYR A 43 12.12 16.46 23.10
C TYR A 43 12.03 16.63 21.57
N GLU A 44 11.61 15.61 20.84
CA GLU A 44 11.53 15.61 19.38
C GLU A 44 10.62 16.73 18.86
N ASN A 45 9.57 17.05 19.63
CA ASN A 45 8.61 18.11 19.33
C ASN A 45 8.73 19.32 20.28
N ALA A 46 9.83 19.41 21.04
CA ALA A 46 10.00 20.46 22.03
C ALA A 46 10.00 21.86 21.38
N ILE A 47 9.27 22.79 22.00
CA ILE A 47 9.36 24.21 21.70
C ILE A 47 10.38 24.89 22.63
N ALA A 48 10.71 26.14 22.32
CA ALA A 48 11.70 26.92 23.07
C ALA A 48 11.41 26.99 24.59
N ASP A 49 10.14 27.04 24.98
CA ASP A 49 9.70 27.04 26.38
C ASP A 49 9.90 25.69 27.09
N ASP A 50 9.84 24.58 26.36
CA ASP A 50 10.09 23.24 26.93
C ASP A 50 11.57 23.09 27.25
N ILE A 51 12.44 23.60 26.38
CA ILE A 51 13.90 23.62 26.56
C ILE A 51 14.27 24.45 27.79
N GLU A 52 13.69 25.65 27.91
CA GLU A 52 13.89 26.58 29.03
C GLU A 52 13.64 25.93 30.40
N LYS A 53 12.57 25.14 30.48
CA LYS A 53 12.11 24.53 31.75
C LYS A 53 12.80 23.20 32.03
N SER A 54 13.51 22.63 31.07
CA SER A 54 14.06 21.27 31.13
C SER A 54 15.25 21.11 32.06
N ASP A 55 15.18 20.13 32.95
CA ASP A 55 16.33 19.71 33.76
C ASP A 55 17.41 18.98 32.94
N LEU A 56 17.06 18.44 31.76
CA LEU A 56 18.04 17.83 30.86
C LEU A 56 18.99 18.91 30.32
N PHE A 57 18.45 19.99 29.76
CA PHE A 57 19.28 21.04 29.16
C PHE A 57 20.02 21.89 30.20
N LYS A 58 19.47 22.05 31.42
CA LYS A 58 20.21 22.63 32.56
C LYS A 58 21.44 21.80 32.96
N LYS A 59 21.42 20.48 32.74
CA LYS A 59 22.58 19.60 32.97
C LYS A 59 23.52 19.54 31.77
N GLN A 60 22.98 19.45 30.56
CA GLN A 60 23.78 19.33 29.33
C GLN A 60 24.48 20.64 28.97
N GLY A 61 23.86 21.79 29.23
CA GLY A 61 24.41 23.11 28.91
C GLY A 61 25.81 23.32 29.48
N PRO A 62 26.03 23.20 30.80
CA PRO A 62 27.35 23.31 31.40
C PRO A 62 28.35 22.28 30.88
N ILE A 63 27.91 21.05 30.58
CA ILE A 63 28.79 19.99 30.04
C ILE A 63 29.31 20.39 28.66
N LEU A 64 28.44 20.90 27.78
CA LEU A 64 28.82 21.36 26.45
C LEU A 64 29.81 22.53 26.53
N ILE A 65 29.50 23.55 27.32
CA ILE A 65 30.36 24.72 27.47
C ILE A 65 31.74 24.32 28.05
N SER A 66 31.76 23.40 29.01
CA SER A 66 33.02 22.85 29.55
C SER A 66 33.83 22.12 28.48
N ALA A 67 33.17 21.34 27.61
CA ALA A 67 33.83 20.65 26.50
C ALA A 67 34.38 21.63 25.45
N VAL A 68 33.66 22.73 25.17
CA VAL A 68 34.14 23.80 24.28
C VAL A 68 35.36 24.50 24.89
N HIS A 69 35.36 24.80 26.19
CA HIS A 69 36.53 25.36 26.87
C HIS A 69 37.73 24.41 26.80
N GLU A 70 37.50 23.11 27.05
CA GLU A 70 38.55 22.10 26.98
C GLU A 70 39.15 21.96 25.56
N MET A 71 38.33 22.11 24.52
CA MET A 71 38.79 22.17 23.13
C MET A 71 39.71 23.38 22.91
N ILE A 72 39.32 24.56 23.41
CA ILE A 72 40.08 25.80 23.25
C ILE A 72 41.45 25.70 23.92
N ASP A 73 41.51 25.14 25.14
CA ASP A 73 42.77 24.95 25.87
C ASP A 73 43.78 24.12 25.06
N LYS A 74 43.28 23.24 24.19
CA LYS A 74 44.06 22.36 23.32
C LYS A 74 44.24 22.90 21.90
N ALA A 75 43.63 24.04 21.54
CA ALA A 75 43.55 24.52 20.16
C ALA A 75 44.92 24.82 19.50
N ASP A 76 45.93 25.18 20.30
CA ASP A 76 47.29 25.43 19.82
C ASP A 76 48.18 24.16 19.82
N ASN A 77 47.69 23.02 20.32
CA ASN A 77 48.41 21.74 20.34
C ASN A 77 47.65 20.68 19.52
N PRO A 78 48.07 20.40 18.26
CA PRO A 78 47.37 19.47 17.37
C PRO A 78 47.18 18.06 17.94
N ASP A 79 48.18 17.52 18.67
CA ASP A 79 48.11 16.17 19.22
C ASP A 79 47.12 16.07 20.37
N GLU A 80 47.09 17.08 21.25
CA GLU A 80 46.10 17.14 22.33
C GLU A 80 44.69 17.38 21.79
N LEU A 81 44.52 18.28 20.81
CA LEU A 81 43.24 18.53 20.18
C LEU A 81 42.69 17.26 19.50
N LYS A 82 43.57 16.52 18.83
CA LYS A 82 43.24 15.22 18.22
C LYS A 82 42.78 14.22 19.27
N ALA A 83 43.57 13.99 20.33
CA ALA A 83 43.20 13.06 21.40
C ALA A 83 41.86 13.44 22.07
N PHE A 84 41.58 14.75 22.19
CA PHE A 84 40.30 15.22 22.71
C PHE A 84 39.14 14.99 21.74
N ALA A 85 39.33 15.22 20.44
CA ALA A 85 38.35 14.91 19.40
C ALA A 85 38.00 13.41 19.37
N GLU A 86 39.01 12.54 19.43
CA GLU A 86 38.84 11.09 19.51
C GLU A 86 37.99 10.70 20.74
N SER A 87 38.34 11.25 21.92
CA SER A 87 37.60 11.03 23.17
C SER A 87 36.15 11.53 23.12
N ILE A 88 35.86 12.61 22.37
CA ILE A 88 34.50 13.12 22.19
C ILE A 88 33.68 12.15 21.34
N LEU A 89 34.23 11.66 20.23
CA LEU A 89 33.55 10.68 19.39
C LEU A 89 33.29 9.37 20.14
N ASP A 90 34.28 8.82 20.82
CA ASP A 90 34.15 7.58 21.61
C ASP A 90 33.04 7.70 22.66
N ARG A 91 32.91 8.87 23.30
CA ARG A 91 31.82 9.14 24.27
C ARG A 91 30.45 9.23 23.61
N HIS A 92 30.34 9.74 22.39
CA HIS A 92 29.07 9.79 21.65
C HIS A 92 28.64 8.39 21.23
N MET A 93 29.57 7.62 20.66
CA MET A 93 29.36 6.22 20.28
C MET A 93 28.93 5.36 21.48
N LYS A 94 29.63 5.45 22.61
CA LYS A 94 29.29 4.71 23.84
C LYS A 94 27.92 5.07 24.44
N ARG A 95 27.41 6.26 24.13
CA ARG A 95 26.08 6.72 24.58
C ARG A 95 25.00 6.50 23.53
N GLU A 96 25.32 5.79 22.44
CA GLU A 96 24.41 5.54 21.31
C GLU A 96 23.90 6.85 20.69
N ILE A 97 24.74 7.90 20.69
CA ILE A 97 24.45 9.19 20.08
C ILE A 97 25.15 9.24 18.72
N HIS A 98 24.45 8.80 17.67
CA HIS A 98 24.97 8.71 16.30
C HIS A 98 24.67 9.99 15.51
N LEU A 99 25.53 11.01 15.64
CA LEU A 99 25.37 12.30 14.95
C LEU A 99 25.85 12.23 13.51
N GLU A 100 25.09 12.80 12.57
CA GLU A 100 25.55 12.83 11.17
C GLU A 100 26.89 13.55 10.99
N PRO A 101 27.71 13.12 10.01
CA PRO A 101 29.05 13.66 9.84
C PRO A 101 29.06 15.17 9.59
N HIS A 102 28.06 15.66 8.83
CA HIS A 102 27.91 17.08 8.55
C HIS A 102 27.56 17.89 9.82
N LEU A 103 26.85 17.32 10.81
CA LEU A 103 26.47 18.05 12.03
C LEU A 103 27.69 18.45 12.86
N TRP A 104 28.76 17.66 12.86
CA TRP A 104 30.03 18.02 13.50
C TRP A 104 30.62 19.31 12.92
N THR A 105 30.45 19.52 11.61
CA THR A 105 30.95 20.70 10.89
C THR A 105 29.96 21.88 11.01
N GLU A 106 28.65 21.62 10.96
CA GLU A 106 27.59 22.63 11.01
C GLU A 106 27.33 23.19 12.41
N PHE A 107 27.75 22.48 13.47
CA PHE A 107 27.64 22.96 14.85
C PHE A 107 28.29 24.34 15.04
N TRP A 108 29.48 24.54 14.47
CA TRP A 108 30.31 25.71 14.76
C TRP A 108 29.74 27.03 14.24
N PRO A 109 29.24 27.13 12.99
CA PRO A 109 28.50 28.31 12.55
C PRO A 109 27.30 28.68 13.44
N VAL A 110 26.56 27.69 13.93
CA VAL A 110 25.41 27.93 14.85
C VAL A 110 25.90 28.39 16.22
N PHE A 111 27.01 27.82 16.71
CA PHE A 111 27.64 28.25 17.95
C PHE A 111 28.15 29.69 17.86
N THR A 112 28.80 30.09 16.77
CA THR A 112 29.27 31.46 16.58
C THR A 112 28.13 32.46 16.39
N GLU A 113 27.06 32.07 15.70
CA GLU A 113 25.83 32.87 15.62
C GLU A 113 25.25 33.14 17.01
N PHE A 114 25.15 32.11 17.85
CA PHE A 114 24.73 32.27 19.24
C PHE A 114 25.66 33.19 20.03
N MET A 115 26.98 32.98 19.94
CA MET A 115 27.99 33.79 20.64
C MET A 115 27.82 35.28 20.33
N LYS A 116 27.60 35.65 19.06
CA LYS A 116 27.36 37.04 18.64
C LYS A 116 26.14 37.69 19.30
N THR A 117 25.18 36.92 19.79
CA THR A 117 24.03 37.45 20.54
C THR A 117 24.38 37.82 21.99
N LYS A 118 25.52 37.34 22.49
CA LYS A 118 25.93 37.47 23.90
C LYS A 118 27.22 38.27 24.09
N VAL A 119 28.12 38.26 23.11
CA VAL A 119 29.45 38.87 23.20
C VAL A 119 29.76 39.74 21.98
N ILE A 120 30.68 40.69 22.13
CA ILE A 120 31.18 41.47 21.00
C ILE A 120 32.23 40.63 20.27
N MET A 121 31.91 40.24 19.04
CA MET A 121 32.77 39.39 18.20
C MET A 121 33.00 40.07 16.86
N ASP A 122 34.26 40.34 16.52
CA ASP A 122 34.64 40.83 15.19
C ASP A 122 34.77 39.68 14.17
N GLU A 123 34.86 40.04 12.89
CA GLU A 123 34.92 39.07 11.78
C GLU A 123 36.17 38.16 11.88
N ALA A 124 37.28 38.67 12.40
CA ALA A 124 38.50 37.90 12.56
C ALA A 124 38.35 36.81 13.65
N THR A 125 37.76 37.17 14.79
CA THR A 125 37.48 36.25 15.90
C THR A 125 36.47 35.19 15.50
N GLU A 126 35.39 35.58 14.80
CA GLU A 126 34.42 34.62 14.25
C GLU A 126 35.09 33.62 13.31
N LYS A 127 35.94 34.10 12.40
CA LYS A 127 36.65 33.22 11.47
C LYS A 127 37.52 32.20 12.20
N ILE A 128 38.21 32.62 13.26
CA ILE A 128 39.05 31.73 14.08
C ILE A 128 38.19 30.65 14.75
N TRP A 129 37.02 31.00 15.32
CA TRP A 129 36.08 30.01 15.85
C TRP A 129 35.64 28.98 14.81
N ILE A 130 35.24 29.44 13.63
CA ILE A 130 34.78 28.56 12.55
C ILE A 130 35.93 27.64 12.08
N ASP A 131 37.14 28.18 11.90
CA ASP A 131 38.29 27.41 11.44
C ASP A 131 38.74 26.36 12.48
N THR A 132 38.83 26.74 13.77
CA THR A 132 39.16 25.80 14.85
C THR A 132 38.09 24.72 14.99
N GLY A 133 36.82 25.10 14.94
CA GLY A 133 35.71 24.17 14.99
C GLY A 133 35.70 23.18 13.83
N ARG A 134 35.94 23.64 12.60
CA ARG A 134 36.10 22.78 11.42
C ARG A 134 37.29 21.84 11.54
N SER A 135 38.42 22.30 12.08
CA SER A 135 39.57 21.45 12.35
C SER A 135 39.22 20.36 13.36
N PHE A 136 38.51 20.70 14.43
CA PHE A 136 38.04 19.74 15.43
C PHE A 136 37.07 18.71 14.84
N ALA A 137 36.09 19.15 14.05
CA ALA A 137 35.17 18.26 13.35
C ALA A 137 35.89 17.31 12.38
N SER A 138 36.88 17.80 11.64
CA SER A 138 37.69 16.96 10.76
C SER A 138 38.45 15.87 11.52
N LEU A 139 39.00 16.18 12.69
CA LEU A 139 39.69 15.20 13.54
C LEU A 139 38.73 14.11 14.05
N ILE A 140 37.50 14.47 14.40
CA ILE A 140 36.44 13.50 14.75
C ILE A 140 36.19 12.54 13.59
N LEU A 141 35.95 13.05 12.38
CA LEU A 141 35.60 12.18 11.25
C LEU A 141 36.79 11.34 10.77
N GLN A 142 38.03 11.85 10.91
CA GLN A 142 39.25 11.08 10.68
C GLN A 142 39.37 9.90 11.67
N HIS A 143 39.01 10.10 12.95
CA HIS A 143 38.97 9.02 13.93
C HIS A 143 37.92 7.97 13.58
N LEU A 144 36.70 8.39 13.22
CA LEU A 144 35.65 7.47 12.76
C LEU A 144 36.16 6.59 11.61
N LYS A 145 36.76 7.22 10.59
CA LYS A 145 37.36 6.51 9.46
C LYS A 145 38.47 5.55 9.90
N ALA A 146 39.36 5.95 10.81
CA ALA A 146 40.44 5.10 11.29
C ALA A 146 39.92 3.85 12.03
N VAL A 147 38.90 4.02 12.89
CA VAL A 147 38.24 2.89 13.59
C VAL A 147 37.60 1.93 12.57
N LEU A 148 36.87 2.47 11.59
CA LEU A 148 36.25 1.65 10.53
C LEU A 148 37.32 0.92 9.70
N GLN A 149 38.41 1.59 9.31
CA GLN A 149 39.51 0.97 8.56
C GLN A 149 40.18 -0.17 9.34
N ALA A 150 40.47 0.04 10.63
CA ALA A 150 41.07 -0.97 11.51
C ALA A 150 40.17 -2.21 11.68
N SER A 151 38.85 -2.02 11.64
CA SER A 151 37.87 -3.11 11.72
C SER A 151 37.83 -3.98 10.44
N LEU A 152 38.27 -3.45 9.29
CA LEU A 152 38.26 -4.13 7.99
C LEU A 152 39.56 -4.86 7.63
N GLU A 153 40.59 -4.84 8.47
CA GLU A 153 41.91 -5.44 8.17
C GLU A 153 41.85 -6.90 7.69
N ASN A 154 40.89 -7.68 8.22
CA ASN A 154 40.68 -9.10 7.89
C ASN A 154 39.57 -9.36 6.87
N LEU A 155 39.01 -8.31 6.26
CA LEU A 155 38.00 -8.39 5.22
C LEU A 155 38.46 -7.56 4.02
N LYS A 156 39.33 -8.15 3.19
CA LYS A 156 39.95 -7.43 2.07
C LYS A 156 39.01 -7.29 0.87
N PRO A 157 39.13 -6.21 0.06
CA PRO A 157 38.29 -6.01 -1.12
C PRO A 157 38.33 -7.13 -2.17
N ASP A 158 39.44 -7.88 -2.23
CA ASP A 158 39.68 -8.98 -3.16
C ASP A 158 39.37 -10.38 -2.58
N ASP A 159 38.94 -10.46 -1.32
CA ASP A 159 38.55 -11.70 -0.64
C ASP A 159 37.13 -12.12 -1.04
N SER A 160 37.01 -12.76 -2.21
CA SER A 160 35.73 -13.20 -2.76
C SER A 160 35.06 -14.30 -1.92
N ASP A 161 35.85 -15.12 -1.22
CA ASP A 161 35.33 -16.17 -0.32
C ASP A 161 34.69 -15.53 0.91
N ALA A 162 35.33 -14.54 1.55
CA ALA A 162 34.71 -13.80 2.65
C ALA A 162 33.44 -13.06 2.24
N GLY A 163 33.39 -12.56 0.99
CA GLY A 163 32.19 -11.98 0.43
C GLY A 163 31.03 -12.99 0.31
N ALA A 164 31.31 -14.21 -0.16
CA ALA A 164 30.31 -15.28 -0.25
C ALA A 164 29.88 -15.78 1.16
N GLU A 165 30.82 -15.86 2.10
CA GLU A 165 30.55 -16.14 3.52
C GLU A 165 29.61 -15.10 4.12
N PHE A 166 29.82 -13.80 3.83
CA PHE A 166 28.92 -12.75 4.26
C PHE A 166 27.51 -12.97 3.70
N TYR A 167 27.35 -13.24 2.40
CA TYR A 167 26.02 -13.48 1.84
C TYR A 167 25.33 -14.71 2.45
N ALA A 168 26.08 -15.77 2.75
CA ALA A 168 25.54 -16.94 3.44
C ALA A 168 25.07 -16.58 4.87
N PHE A 169 25.83 -15.74 5.57
CA PHE A 169 25.47 -15.23 6.90
C PHE A 169 24.25 -14.30 6.83
N PHE A 170 24.26 -13.34 5.91
CA PHE A 170 23.23 -12.33 5.70
C PHE A 170 21.89 -12.94 5.30
N LEU A 171 21.85 -13.85 4.33
CA LEU A 171 20.62 -14.51 3.90
C LEU A 171 20.10 -15.56 4.88
N THR A 172 20.90 -15.96 5.86
CA THR A 172 20.45 -16.79 6.99
C THR A 172 19.92 -15.92 8.13
N SER A 173 20.55 -14.78 8.39
CA SER A 173 20.16 -13.85 9.44
C SER A 173 18.92 -13.03 9.08
N LEU A 174 18.73 -12.73 7.79
CA LEU A 174 17.58 -12.00 7.23
C LEU A 174 16.98 -12.79 6.04
N PRO A 175 16.23 -13.88 6.30
CA PRO A 175 15.67 -14.73 5.26
C PRO A 175 14.76 -14.00 4.26
N GLU A 176 14.09 -12.93 4.68
CA GLU A 176 13.24 -12.10 3.84
C GLU A 176 14.00 -11.44 2.68
N VAL A 177 15.32 -11.29 2.78
CA VAL A 177 16.17 -10.71 1.72
C VAL A 177 16.38 -11.70 0.56
N ARG A 178 16.12 -12.99 0.77
CA ARG A 178 16.25 -14.03 -0.28
C ARG A 178 15.38 -13.77 -1.51
N GLN A 179 14.26 -13.06 -1.35
CA GLN A 179 13.36 -12.70 -2.46
C GLN A 179 14.05 -11.86 -3.56
N TYR A 180 15.16 -11.19 -3.24
CA TYR A 180 15.91 -10.37 -4.20
C TYR A 180 16.96 -11.16 -4.99
N PHE A 181 17.18 -12.43 -4.67
CA PHE A 181 18.20 -13.29 -5.28
C PHE A 181 17.55 -14.47 -6.02
N LYS A 182 16.99 -14.18 -7.20
CA LYS A 182 16.26 -15.16 -8.01
C LYS A 182 17.12 -16.40 -8.32
N GLY A 183 16.57 -17.58 -8.07
CA GLY A 183 17.27 -18.87 -8.21
C GLY A 183 18.03 -19.31 -6.96
N PHE A 184 18.06 -18.50 -5.90
CA PHE A 184 18.68 -18.80 -4.60
C PHE A 184 17.71 -18.68 -3.42
N GLU A 185 16.41 -18.60 -3.68
CA GLU A 185 15.37 -18.39 -2.66
C GLU A 185 15.43 -19.47 -1.57
N THR A 186 15.66 -20.72 -1.97
CA THR A 186 15.76 -21.88 -1.07
C THR A 186 17.19 -22.39 -0.90
N ALA A 187 18.21 -21.65 -1.36
CA ALA A 187 19.59 -22.11 -1.30
C ALA A 187 20.08 -22.20 0.16
N THR A 188 20.78 -23.29 0.47
CA THR A 188 21.45 -23.50 1.76
C THR A 188 22.64 -22.55 1.90
N ALA A 189 23.09 -22.33 3.14
CA ALA A 189 24.28 -21.51 3.41
C ALA A 189 25.52 -22.03 2.67
N ASP A 190 25.69 -23.35 2.58
CA ASP A 190 26.84 -23.96 1.88
C ASP A 190 26.74 -23.80 0.35
N GLU A 191 25.54 -23.87 -0.23
CA GLU A 191 25.34 -23.56 -1.66
C GLU A 191 25.66 -22.09 -1.97
N ILE A 192 25.30 -21.17 -1.07
CA ILE A 192 25.61 -19.74 -1.21
C ILE A 192 27.13 -19.51 -1.14
N LYS A 193 27.82 -20.09 -0.14
CA LYS A 193 29.28 -19.95 0.02
C LYS A 193 30.07 -20.43 -1.21
N ASN A 194 29.63 -21.56 -1.79
CA ASN A 194 30.31 -22.17 -2.93
C ASN A 194 29.89 -21.59 -4.29
N SER A 195 28.97 -20.62 -4.31
CA SER A 195 28.45 -20.03 -5.55
C SER A 195 29.37 -18.95 -6.10
N GLU A 196 29.81 -19.11 -7.35
CA GLU A 196 30.58 -18.08 -8.08
C GLU A 196 29.81 -16.76 -8.23
N PHE A 197 28.47 -16.82 -8.26
CA PHE A 197 27.64 -15.62 -8.25
C PHE A 197 27.83 -14.82 -6.96
N PHE A 198 27.77 -15.48 -5.79
CA PHE A 198 27.91 -14.82 -4.50
C PHE A 198 29.34 -14.44 -4.16
N LYS A 199 30.35 -15.16 -4.67
CA LYS A 199 31.75 -14.70 -4.62
C LYS A 199 31.92 -13.36 -5.33
N ARG A 200 31.35 -13.22 -6.53
CA ARG A 200 31.38 -11.96 -7.29
C ARG A 200 30.58 -10.84 -6.62
N GLN A 201 29.36 -11.11 -6.17
CA GLN A 201 28.55 -10.12 -5.45
C GLN A 201 29.20 -9.72 -4.13
N GLY A 202 29.79 -10.68 -3.44
CA GLY A 202 30.54 -10.50 -2.20
C GLY A 202 31.72 -9.56 -2.38
N GLN A 203 32.53 -9.80 -3.40
CA GLN A 203 33.64 -8.91 -3.77
C GLN A 203 33.16 -7.47 -4.06
N ILE A 204 32.06 -7.32 -4.82
CA ILE A 204 31.46 -5.99 -5.12
C ILE A 204 31.01 -5.29 -3.84
N LEU A 205 30.35 -6.02 -2.94
CA LEU A 205 29.88 -5.48 -1.67
C LEU A 205 31.05 -5.04 -0.79
N VAL A 206 32.02 -5.92 -0.54
CA VAL A 206 33.17 -5.62 0.32
C VAL A 206 33.97 -4.45 -0.26
N SER A 207 34.21 -4.43 -1.58
CA SER A 207 34.87 -3.30 -2.24
C SER A 207 34.09 -1.99 -2.05
N SER A 208 32.76 -2.03 -2.14
CA SER A 208 31.91 -0.85 -1.92
C SER A 208 31.96 -0.38 -0.47
N ILE A 209 32.01 -1.30 0.51
CA ILE A 209 32.16 -0.95 1.94
C ILE A 209 33.51 -0.28 2.19
N HIS A 210 34.59 -0.77 1.59
CA HIS A 210 35.90 -0.11 1.68
C HIS A 210 35.86 1.29 1.05
N GLU A 211 35.25 1.44 -0.13
CA GLU A 211 35.04 2.75 -0.79
C GLU A 211 34.27 3.73 0.10
N MET A 212 33.23 3.25 0.77
CA MET A 212 32.42 4.03 1.70
C MET A 212 33.28 4.53 2.87
N VAL A 213 34.06 3.63 3.49
CA VAL A 213 34.95 3.96 4.60
C VAL A 213 36.02 4.96 4.19
N GLN A 214 36.54 4.89 2.96
CA GLN A 214 37.51 5.89 2.46
C GLN A 214 36.95 7.31 2.40
N ARG A 215 35.63 7.46 2.37
CA ARG A 215 34.93 8.76 2.30
C ARG A 215 34.25 9.16 3.61
N ALA A 216 34.36 8.33 4.66
CA ALA A 216 33.68 8.59 5.93
C ALA A 216 34.12 9.91 6.61
N ASP A 217 35.29 10.43 6.25
CA ASP A 217 35.82 11.71 6.71
C ASP A 217 35.39 12.93 5.89
N SER A 218 34.65 12.72 4.80
CA SER A 218 34.16 13.78 3.91
C SER A 218 32.64 13.65 3.72
N PRO A 219 31.82 14.43 4.45
CA PRO A 219 30.36 14.33 4.39
C PRO A 219 29.79 14.43 2.96
N ASP A 220 30.30 15.35 2.15
CA ASP A 220 29.85 15.57 0.78
C ASP A 220 30.18 14.38 -0.14
N GLU A 221 31.39 13.83 -0.02
CA GLU A 221 31.80 12.65 -0.80
C GLU A 221 31.04 11.39 -0.35
N PHE A 222 30.79 11.25 0.95
CA PHE A 222 30.01 10.15 1.51
C PHE A 222 28.55 10.19 1.02
N GLU A 223 27.89 11.34 1.11
CA GLU A 223 26.52 11.51 0.62
C GLU A 223 26.43 11.26 -0.90
N THR A 224 27.41 11.74 -1.67
CA THR A 224 27.50 11.48 -3.10
C THR A 224 27.64 9.99 -3.38
N PHE A 225 28.50 9.29 -2.64
CA PHE A 225 28.66 7.84 -2.74
C PHE A 225 27.36 7.09 -2.39
N ALA A 226 26.66 7.52 -1.33
CA ALA A 226 25.38 6.94 -0.94
C ALA A 226 24.33 7.06 -2.05
N GLY A 227 24.21 8.24 -2.66
CA GLY A 227 23.32 8.46 -3.82
C GLY A 227 23.68 7.55 -5.00
N GLN A 228 24.97 7.42 -5.34
CA GLN A 228 25.42 6.53 -6.42
C GLN A 228 25.16 5.04 -6.14
N ILE A 229 25.24 4.60 -4.89
CA ILE A 229 24.86 3.24 -4.49
C ILE A 229 23.35 3.06 -4.69
N LEU A 230 22.55 4.05 -4.28
CA LEU A 230 21.10 3.98 -4.42
C LEU A 230 20.66 3.98 -5.89
N ASP A 231 21.22 4.85 -6.72
CA ASP A 231 20.96 4.89 -8.17
C ASP A 231 21.28 3.55 -8.83
N ARG A 232 22.36 2.88 -8.41
CA ARG A 232 22.71 1.53 -8.89
C ARG A 232 21.66 0.48 -8.51
N HIS A 233 21.08 0.57 -7.31
CA HIS A 233 20.00 -0.32 -6.88
C HIS A 233 18.71 -0.05 -7.66
N MET A 234 18.35 1.22 -7.82
CA MET A 234 17.19 1.66 -8.60
C MET A 234 17.28 1.22 -10.07
N LYS A 235 18.41 1.46 -10.75
CA LYS A 235 18.64 1.03 -12.15
C LYS A 235 18.53 -0.48 -12.35
N ARG A 236 18.90 -1.25 -11.33
CA ARG A 236 18.76 -2.71 -11.34
C ARG A 236 17.36 -3.18 -10.93
N LYS A 237 16.44 -2.27 -10.65
CA LYS A 237 15.07 -2.52 -10.17
C LYS A 237 15.06 -3.37 -8.91
N ILE A 238 16.06 -3.16 -8.05
CA ILE A 238 16.14 -3.80 -6.74
C ILE A 238 15.41 -2.88 -5.76
N HIS A 239 14.10 -3.13 -5.58
CA HIS A 239 13.24 -2.37 -4.67
C HIS A 239 13.45 -2.81 -3.21
N ILE A 240 14.58 -2.40 -2.61
CA ILE A 240 14.92 -2.76 -1.24
C ILE A 240 14.07 -1.94 -0.28
N ASN A 241 13.29 -2.63 0.56
CA ASN A 241 12.49 -1.99 1.59
C ASN A 241 13.38 -1.14 2.53
N PRO A 242 13.10 0.16 2.77
CA PRO A 242 13.91 1.04 3.62
C PRO A 242 14.36 0.46 4.98
N PRO A 243 13.53 -0.29 5.73
CA PRO A 243 13.97 -0.95 6.96
C PRO A 243 15.11 -1.97 6.75
N LEU A 244 15.22 -2.60 5.57
CA LEU A 244 16.31 -3.54 5.26
C LEU A 244 17.66 -2.83 5.14
N TRP A 245 17.69 -1.56 4.70
CA TRP A 245 18.92 -0.76 4.71
C TRP A 245 19.43 -0.54 6.14
N SER A 246 18.53 -0.32 7.10
CA SER A 246 18.88 -0.21 8.52
C SER A 246 19.24 -1.55 9.14
N ALA A 247 18.54 -2.63 8.77
CA ALA A 247 18.80 -3.98 9.28
C ALA A 247 20.11 -4.60 8.78
N PHE A 248 20.64 -4.12 7.65
CA PHE A 248 21.92 -4.57 7.11
C PHE A 248 23.09 -4.38 8.09
N TRP A 249 23.18 -3.22 8.75
CA TRP A 249 24.36 -2.85 9.53
C TRP A 249 24.58 -3.70 10.78
N PRO A 250 23.56 -3.99 11.61
CA PRO A 250 23.72 -4.95 12.70
C PRO A 250 24.20 -6.33 12.23
N VAL A 251 23.69 -6.83 11.10
CA VAL A 251 24.11 -8.12 10.54
C VAL A 251 25.54 -8.07 10.03
N PHE A 252 25.95 -6.96 9.42
CA PHE A 252 27.34 -6.75 9.01
C PHE A 252 28.30 -6.70 10.20
N VAL A 253 27.93 -6.03 11.29
CA VAL A 253 28.69 -6.00 12.54
C VAL A 253 28.84 -7.41 13.13
N GLU A 254 27.76 -8.17 13.22
CA GLU A 254 27.82 -9.56 13.71
C GLU A 254 28.69 -10.45 12.82
N PHE A 255 28.64 -10.25 11.49
CA PHE A 255 29.56 -10.94 10.58
C PHE A 255 31.02 -10.57 10.85
N LEU A 256 31.35 -9.29 11.05
CA LEU A 256 32.71 -8.87 11.38
C LEU A 256 33.22 -9.53 12.67
N LYS A 257 32.36 -9.66 13.70
CA LYS A 257 32.69 -10.38 14.95
C LYS A 257 33.11 -11.83 14.72
N THR A 258 32.55 -12.50 13.70
CA THR A 258 32.96 -13.88 13.36
C THR A 258 34.36 -13.96 12.73
N ARG A 259 34.84 -12.87 12.12
CA ARG A 259 36.13 -12.80 11.41
C ARG A 259 37.25 -12.21 12.26
N LYS A 260 36.92 -11.31 13.19
CA LYS A 260 37.83 -10.68 14.15
C LYS A 260 37.02 -10.20 15.34
N GLN A 261 37.61 -10.24 16.54
CA GLN A 261 37.03 -9.54 17.67
C GLN A 261 37.17 -8.03 17.42
N ILE A 262 36.08 -7.39 16.97
CA ILE A 262 35.92 -5.95 17.01
C ILE A 262 35.47 -5.56 18.43
N ASP A 263 35.87 -4.37 18.90
CA ASP A 263 35.46 -3.86 20.21
C ASP A 263 34.17 -3.03 20.11
N GLU A 264 33.63 -2.65 21.27
CA GLU A 264 32.39 -1.85 21.37
C GLU A 264 32.49 -0.52 20.59
N THR A 265 33.68 0.09 20.54
CA THR A 265 33.92 1.32 19.77
C THR A 265 33.72 1.08 18.27
N ALA A 266 34.32 0.03 17.72
CA ALA A 266 34.16 -0.33 16.31
C ALA A 266 32.73 -0.77 15.97
N GLU A 267 32.06 -1.51 16.86
CA GLU A 267 30.64 -1.85 16.69
C GLU A 267 29.77 -0.59 16.53
N ASN A 268 29.91 0.36 17.45
CA ASN A 268 29.13 1.59 17.42
C ASN A 268 29.49 2.48 16.22
N ALA A 269 30.75 2.50 15.79
CA ALA A 269 31.17 3.20 14.57
C ALA A 269 30.45 2.68 13.31
N TRP A 270 30.26 1.35 13.21
CA TRP A 270 29.52 0.74 12.10
C TRP A 270 28.02 1.06 12.14
N ILE A 271 27.42 1.08 13.32
CA ILE A 271 26.01 1.48 13.47
C ILE A 271 25.82 2.96 13.11
N GLU A 272 26.76 3.81 13.51
CA GLU A 272 26.76 5.24 13.20
C GLU A 272 26.85 5.48 11.67
N ILE A 273 27.89 4.95 11.02
CA ILE A 273 28.05 5.13 9.57
C ILE A 273 26.89 4.51 8.77
N GLY A 274 26.31 3.40 9.26
CA GLY A 274 25.16 2.76 8.66
C GLY A 274 23.87 3.56 8.76
N THR A 275 23.66 4.22 9.90
CA THR A 275 22.58 5.19 10.10
C THR A 275 22.73 6.35 9.11
N HIS A 276 23.96 6.86 8.93
CA HIS A 276 24.25 7.93 7.98
C HIS A 276 23.99 7.52 6.54
N MET A 277 24.37 6.30 6.15
CA MET A 277 24.08 5.77 4.82
C MET A 277 22.57 5.73 4.55
N THR A 278 21.78 5.28 5.53
CA THR A 278 20.31 5.22 5.41
C THR A 278 19.70 6.61 5.23
N LEU A 279 20.17 7.59 6.01
CA LEU A 279 19.66 8.96 5.95
C LEU A 279 20.07 9.67 4.65
N ALA A 280 21.31 9.47 4.20
CA ALA A 280 21.79 9.99 2.92
C ALA A 280 20.99 9.40 1.74
N ALA A 281 20.67 8.11 1.78
CA ALA A 281 19.81 7.47 0.78
C ALA A 281 18.41 8.10 0.76
N LEU A 282 17.77 8.28 1.93
CA LEU A 282 16.46 8.94 2.02
C LEU A 282 16.49 10.39 1.51
N LYS A 283 17.55 11.14 1.84
CA LYS A 283 17.79 12.50 1.33
C LYS A 283 17.88 12.52 -0.20
N HIS A 284 18.58 11.55 -0.80
CA HIS A 284 18.70 11.40 -2.25
C HIS A 284 17.36 11.08 -2.92
N VAL A 285 16.59 10.12 -2.37
CA VAL A 285 15.21 9.83 -2.86
C VAL A 285 14.37 11.09 -2.82
N LYS A 286 14.38 11.82 -1.69
CA LYS A 286 13.61 13.06 -1.55
C LYS A 286 14.02 14.11 -2.57
N ALA A 287 15.32 14.24 -2.87
CA ALA A 287 15.80 15.17 -3.90
C ALA A 287 15.26 14.80 -5.29
N LEU A 288 15.31 13.52 -5.67
CA LEU A 288 14.74 13.03 -6.94
C LEU A 288 13.23 13.31 -7.05
N LEU A 289 12.48 13.01 -5.99
CA LEU A 289 11.03 13.25 -5.95
C LEU A 289 10.70 14.74 -6.01
N THR A 290 11.42 15.58 -5.24
CA THR A 290 11.23 17.04 -5.23
C THR A 290 11.51 17.63 -6.61
N GLU A 291 12.62 17.24 -7.23
CA GLU A 291 13.01 17.69 -8.58
C GLU A 291 11.97 17.29 -9.62
N SER A 292 11.41 16.09 -9.53
CA SER A 292 10.36 15.63 -10.44
C SER A 292 9.03 16.40 -10.32
N LEU A 293 8.79 17.04 -9.16
CA LEU A 293 7.59 17.84 -8.91
C LEU A 293 7.78 19.33 -9.21
N LYS A 294 8.99 19.80 -9.59
CA LYS A 294 9.28 21.23 -9.77
C LYS A 294 8.35 21.94 -10.76
N ASN A 295 7.83 21.21 -11.74
CA ASN A 295 6.92 21.71 -12.78
C ASN A 295 5.45 21.41 -12.51
N LEU A 296 5.13 20.76 -11.39
CA LEU A 296 3.78 20.35 -11.01
C LEU A 296 3.47 20.92 -9.63
N LYS A 297 2.95 22.15 -9.57
CA LYS A 297 2.71 22.83 -8.29
C LYS A 297 1.56 22.17 -7.51
N ALA A 298 1.66 22.17 -6.18
CA ALA A 298 0.64 21.63 -5.29
C ALA A 298 -0.75 22.28 -5.47
N ASP A 299 -0.79 23.56 -5.87
CA ASP A 299 -2.00 24.34 -6.07
C ASP A 299 -2.46 24.41 -7.54
N ASP A 300 -1.82 23.67 -8.46
CA ASP A 300 -2.20 23.67 -9.87
C ASP A 300 -3.46 22.83 -10.11
N ALA A 301 -4.61 23.48 -10.02
CA ALA A 301 -5.91 22.85 -10.22
C ALA A 301 -6.07 22.24 -11.62
N GLN A 302 -5.47 22.86 -12.65
CA GLN A 302 -5.59 22.36 -14.02
C GLN A 302 -4.73 21.11 -14.21
N ALA A 303 -3.49 21.11 -13.70
CA ALA A 303 -2.67 19.92 -13.75
C ALA A 303 -3.30 18.76 -12.96
N GLY A 304 -3.97 19.05 -11.84
CA GLY A 304 -4.76 18.06 -11.11
C GLY A 304 -5.93 17.49 -11.93
N ALA A 305 -6.68 18.33 -12.65
CA ALA A 305 -7.73 17.86 -13.55
C ALA A 305 -7.17 17.07 -14.74
N ASP A 306 -6.02 17.47 -15.29
CA ASP A 306 -5.31 16.75 -16.33
C ASP A 306 -4.86 15.36 -15.86
N PHE A 307 -4.45 15.22 -14.59
CA PHE A 307 -4.14 13.93 -14.00
C PHE A 307 -5.37 13.02 -14.00
N TYR A 308 -6.53 13.51 -13.56
CA TYR A 308 -7.76 12.71 -13.62
C TYR A 308 -8.19 12.39 -15.05
N LYS A 309 -8.01 13.32 -16.01
CA LYS A 309 -8.19 13.05 -17.44
C LYS A 309 -7.32 11.88 -17.87
N HIS A 310 -6.04 11.88 -17.50
CA HIS A 310 -5.09 10.82 -17.84
C HIS A 310 -5.50 9.49 -17.18
N LEU A 311 -5.72 9.50 -15.86
CA LEU A 311 -6.13 8.34 -15.06
C LEU A 311 -7.39 7.67 -15.63
N LEU A 312 -8.46 8.43 -15.89
CA LEU A 312 -9.73 7.89 -16.38
C LEU A 312 -9.74 7.58 -17.88
N THR A 313 -8.68 7.93 -18.59
CA THR A 313 -8.42 7.49 -19.97
C THR A 313 -7.67 6.16 -19.98
N VAL A 314 -6.62 6.05 -19.16
CA VAL A 314 -5.75 4.86 -19.05
C VAL A 314 -6.40 3.74 -18.23
N ARG A 315 -7.31 4.09 -17.31
CA ARG A 315 -8.08 3.18 -16.44
C ARG A 315 -9.57 3.56 -16.46
N PRO A 316 -10.28 3.33 -17.59
CA PRO A 316 -11.67 3.75 -17.73
C PRO A 316 -12.63 3.06 -16.76
N HIS A 317 -12.27 1.87 -16.25
CA HIS A 317 -13.07 1.18 -15.25
C HIS A 317 -13.20 1.99 -13.95
N LEU A 318 -12.25 2.88 -13.61
CA LEU A 318 -12.31 3.71 -12.39
C LEU A 318 -13.39 4.79 -12.42
N ARG A 319 -14.02 5.06 -13.56
CA ARG A 319 -15.07 6.07 -13.68
C ARG A 319 -16.27 5.82 -12.77
N HIS A 320 -16.52 4.56 -12.39
CA HIS A 320 -17.63 4.21 -11.49
C HIS A 320 -17.47 4.78 -10.07
N TYR A 321 -16.25 5.16 -9.66
CA TYR A 321 -16.01 5.85 -8.39
C TYR A 321 -16.42 7.34 -8.43
N PHE A 322 -16.68 7.91 -9.61
CA PHE A 322 -16.98 9.33 -9.81
C PHE A 322 -18.42 9.50 -10.31
N LYS A 323 -19.38 9.44 -9.39
CA LYS A 323 -20.81 9.54 -9.71
C LYS A 323 -21.13 10.82 -10.49
N GLY A 324 -21.83 10.68 -11.61
CA GLY A 324 -22.16 11.77 -12.54
C GLY A 324 -21.12 12.00 -13.64
N PHE A 325 -19.98 11.30 -13.59
CA PHE A 325 -18.91 11.37 -14.60
C PHE A 325 -18.64 10.01 -15.27
N GLU A 326 -19.53 9.03 -15.12
CA GLU A 326 -19.35 7.66 -15.63
C GLU A 326 -19.18 7.63 -17.15
N LYS A 327 -19.87 8.54 -17.85
CA LYS A 327 -19.84 8.70 -19.31
C LYS A 327 -19.08 9.94 -19.77
N ALA A 328 -18.43 10.66 -18.86
CA ALA A 328 -17.72 11.89 -19.20
C ALA A 328 -16.56 11.59 -20.17
N THR A 329 -16.42 12.45 -21.17
CA THR A 329 -15.29 12.48 -22.07
C THR A 329 -14.03 12.97 -21.35
N PRO A 330 -12.83 12.63 -21.84
CA PRO A 330 -11.58 13.15 -21.28
C PRO A 330 -11.56 14.69 -21.21
N GLU A 331 -12.17 15.38 -22.17
CA GLU A 331 -12.27 16.84 -22.24
C GLU A 331 -13.23 17.40 -21.18
N GLU A 332 -14.38 16.76 -20.96
CA GLU A 332 -15.31 17.13 -19.88
C GLU A 332 -14.68 16.94 -18.49
N ILE A 333 -13.87 15.89 -18.31
CA ILE A 333 -13.11 15.66 -17.07
C ILE A 333 -12.13 16.80 -16.81
N ALA A 334 -11.32 17.17 -17.81
CA ALA A 334 -10.34 18.25 -17.67
C ALA A 334 -10.96 19.64 -17.46
N ALA A 335 -12.15 19.89 -18.00
CA ALA A 335 -12.87 21.15 -17.82
C ALA A 335 -13.64 21.23 -16.49
N SER A 336 -13.85 20.11 -15.80
CA SER A 336 -14.71 20.02 -14.61
C SER A 336 -14.11 20.69 -13.37
N GLU A 337 -14.87 21.60 -12.76
CA GLU A 337 -14.52 22.21 -11.47
C GLU A 337 -14.41 21.17 -10.33
N PHE A 338 -15.12 20.04 -10.45
CA PHE A 338 -14.99 18.95 -9.49
C PHE A 338 -13.59 18.33 -9.55
N PHE A 339 -13.11 17.97 -10.76
CA PHE A 339 -11.79 17.36 -10.93
C PHE A 339 -10.64 18.33 -10.71
N LYS A 340 -10.84 19.63 -10.96
CA LYS A 340 -9.90 20.67 -10.56
C LYS A 340 -9.68 20.69 -9.04
N LYS A 341 -10.76 20.67 -8.26
CA LYS A 341 -10.69 20.64 -6.79
C LYS A 341 -10.11 19.34 -6.26
N GLN A 342 -10.56 18.18 -6.76
CA GLN A 342 -10.00 16.89 -6.34
C GLN A 342 -8.53 16.77 -6.74
N GLY A 343 -8.18 17.25 -7.92
CA GLY A 343 -6.81 17.28 -8.45
C GLY A 343 -5.89 18.12 -7.56
N GLN A 344 -6.32 19.30 -7.15
CA GLN A 344 -5.60 20.12 -6.17
C GLN A 344 -5.37 19.38 -4.84
N VAL A 345 -6.40 18.71 -4.31
CA VAL A 345 -6.26 17.94 -3.06
C VAL A 345 -5.26 16.79 -3.22
N LEU A 346 -5.28 16.11 -4.38
CA LEU A 346 -4.36 15.03 -4.69
C LEU A 346 -2.92 15.54 -4.82
N LEU A 347 -2.69 16.60 -5.60
CA LEU A 347 -1.36 17.18 -5.77
C LEU A 347 -0.81 17.71 -4.44
N ALA A 348 -1.62 18.39 -3.64
CA ALA A 348 -1.24 18.82 -2.31
C ALA A 348 -0.83 17.65 -1.41
N ALA A 349 -1.56 16.52 -1.46
CA ALA A 349 -1.21 15.32 -0.70
C ALA A 349 0.09 14.67 -1.21
N VAL A 350 0.33 14.63 -2.52
CA VAL A 350 1.58 14.11 -3.09
C VAL A 350 2.78 14.98 -2.68
N HIS A 351 2.65 16.30 -2.74
CA HIS A 351 3.69 17.22 -2.24
C HIS A 351 3.93 17.03 -0.76
N GLU A 352 2.87 16.94 0.04
CA GLU A 352 2.96 16.69 1.48
C GLU A 352 3.71 15.38 1.80
N MET A 353 3.45 14.32 1.03
CA MET A 353 4.12 13.03 1.15
C MET A 353 5.63 13.10 0.87
N VAL A 354 6.07 13.99 -0.02
CA VAL A 354 7.48 14.18 -0.34
C VAL A 354 8.16 15.11 0.66
N GLU A 355 7.47 16.17 1.09
CA GLU A 355 8.05 17.22 1.92
C GLU A 355 8.10 16.89 3.40
N LYS A 356 7.01 16.32 3.97
CA LYS A 356 6.88 16.18 5.43
C LYS A 356 7.57 14.95 5.99
N PRO A 357 7.34 13.72 5.49
CA PRO A 357 8.02 12.54 6.00
C PRO A 357 9.54 12.63 5.85
N LYS A 358 10.24 12.53 6.97
CA LYS A 358 11.70 12.41 7.07
C LYS A 358 12.14 10.99 7.36
N THR A 359 11.21 10.13 7.78
CA THR A 359 11.45 8.74 8.15
C THR A 359 10.38 7.83 7.56
N ALA A 360 10.67 6.53 7.47
CA ALA A 360 9.68 5.53 7.05
C ALA A 360 8.44 5.51 7.97
N ALA A 361 8.62 5.73 9.28
CA ALA A 361 7.52 5.79 10.25
C ALA A 361 6.58 6.98 10.02
N GLU A 362 7.13 8.13 9.63
CA GLU A 362 6.34 9.31 9.28
C GLU A 362 5.56 9.09 7.96
N LEU A 363 6.15 8.38 6.99
CA LEU A 363 5.45 8.02 5.75
C LEU A 363 4.27 7.07 6.03
N ILE A 364 4.46 6.09 6.91
CA ILE A 364 3.39 5.19 7.37
C ILE A 364 2.28 6.00 8.04
N THR A 365 2.62 6.91 8.96
CA THR A 365 1.64 7.78 9.63
C THR A 365 0.87 8.65 8.63
N PHE A 366 1.55 9.16 7.61
CA PHE A 366 0.90 9.91 6.53
C PHE A 366 -0.07 9.03 5.72
N ALA A 367 0.34 7.82 5.34
CA ALA A 367 -0.51 6.85 4.65
C ALA A 367 -1.74 6.49 5.47
N ASP A 368 -1.59 6.21 6.77
CA ASP A 368 -2.71 5.95 7.69
C ASP A 368 -3.74 7.08 7.66
N SER A 369 -3.26 8.34 7.70
CA SER A 369 -4.13 9.52 7.62
C SER A 369 -4.89 9.62 6.29
N ILE A 370 -4.29 9.16 5.20
CA ILE A 370 -4.91 9.13 3.88
C ILE A 370 -6.01 8.06 3.85
N LEU A 371 -5.72 6.84 4.32
CA LEU A 371 -6.73 5.77 4.38
C LEU A 371 -7.91 6.19 5.27
N ASP A 372 -7.65 6.70 6.47
CA ASP A 372 -8.69 7.12 7.40
C ASP A 372 -9.59 8.21 6.76
N ARG A 373 -9.02 9.13 5.98
CA ARG A 373 -9.80 10.12 5.20
C ARG A 373 -10.65 9.49 4.11
N HIS A 374 -10.13 8.50 3.40
CA HIS A 374 -10.87 7.77 2.36
C HIS A 374 -12.04 6.98 2.98
N LEU A 375 -11.76 6.22 4.04
CA LEU A 375 -12.76 5.45 4.77
C LEU A 375 -13.83 6.36 5.39
N LYS A 376 -13.50 7.52 5.97
CA LYS A 376 -14.49 8.48 6.47
C LYS A 376 -15.46 8.98 5.39
N LYS A 377 -15.00 9.07 4.15
CA LYS A 377 -15.83 9.44 2.99
C LYS A 377 -16.52 8.25 2.33
N ASN A 378 -16.37 7.04 2.90
CA ASN A 378 -16.81 5.78 2.32
C ASN A 378 -16.25 5.52 0.90
N ILE A 379 -15.07 6.07 0.64
CA ILE A 379 -14.30 5.83 -0.58
C ILE A 379 -13.33 4.71 -0.26
N TYR A 380 -13.40 3.62 -1.00
CA TYR A 380 -12.41 2.55 -0.92
C TYR A 380 -11.98 2.19 -2.32
N LEU A 381 -10.67 2.14 -2.51
CA LEU A 381 -10.05 1.60 -3.71
C LEU A 381 -9.64 0.18 -3.40
N GLU A 382 -9.91 -0.72 -4.35
CA GLU A 382 -9.42 -2.10 -4.32
C GLU A 382 -7.90 -2.12 -4.11
N SER A 383 -7.40 -3.17 -3.44
CA SER A 383 -6.02 -3.24 -2.98
C SER A 383 -5.00 -3.06 -4.10
N HIS A 384 -5.24 -3.64 -5.26
CA HIS A 384 -4.38 -3.49 -6.45
C HIS A 384 -4.37 -2.06 -7.00
N LEU A 385 -5.45 -1.29 -6.83
CA LEU A 385 -5.56 0.07 -7.37
C LEU A 385 -4.61 1.05 -6.67
N TRP A 386 -4.26 0.82 -5.40
CA TRP A 386 -3.25 1.63 -4.71
C TRP A 386 -1.88 1.50 -5.35
N LYS A 387 -1.51 0.27 -5.77
CA LYS A 387 -0.25 0.01 -6.48
C LYS A 387 -0.28 0.56 -7.90
N ASP A 388 -1.38 0.34 -8.62
CA ASP A 388 -1.55 0.81 -10.00
C ASP A 388 -1.57 2.33 -10.11
N PHE A 389 -2.09 3.02 -9.08
CA PHE A 389 -2.10 4.48 -9.01
C PHE A 389 -0.71 5.08 -9.28
N TRP A 390 0.33 4.54 -8.66
CA TRP A 390 1.69 5.09 -8.78
C TRP A 390 2.29 4.89 -10.17
N GLN A 391 1.95 3.79 -10.85
CA GLN A 391 2.35 3.60 -12.25
C GLN A 391 1.72 4.69 -13.15
N VAL A 392 0.42 4.92 -12.99
CA VAL A 392 -0.31 5.95 -13.75
C VAL A 392 0.18 7.35 -13.39
N PHE A 393 0.54 7.59 -12.13
CA PHE A 393 1.12 8.88 -11.70
C PHE A 393 2.48 9.13 -12.33
N VAL A 394 3.36 8.12 -12.40
CA VAL A 394 4.66 8.22 -13.11
C VAL A 394 4.45 8.46 -14.60
N GLU A 395 3.53 7.74 -15.25
CA GLU A 395 3.17 7.98 -16.65
C GLU A 395 2.71 9.42 -16.88
N PHE A 396 1.89 9.95 -15.97
CA PHE A 396 1.46 11.34 -16.00
C PHE A 396 2.62 12.33 -15.83
N LEU A 397 3.54 12.10 -14.89
CA LEU A 397 4.72 12.96 -14.68
C LEU A 397 5.58 13.05 -15.94
N LYS A 398 5.76 11.94 -16.67
CA LYS A 398 6.46 11.91 -17.97
C LYS A 398 5.81 12.81 -19.03
N THR A 399 4.52 13.12 -18.90
CA THR A 399 3.83 14.08 -19.80
C THR A 399 4.09 15.54 -19.42
N LYS A 400 4.56 15.81 -18.19
CA LYS A 400 4.77 17.16 -17.67
C LYS A 400 6.24 17.59 -17.69
N SER A 401 7.17 16.64 -17.62
CA SER A 401 8.62 16.90 -17.72
C SER A 401 9.41 15.65 -18.11
N GLU A 402 10.66 15.83 -18.52
CA GLU A 402 11.62 14.73 -18.60
C GLU A 402 11.85 14.17 -17.20
N LEU A 403 11.44 12.93 -16.98
CA LEU A 403 11.64 12.19 -15.73
C LEU A 403 12.84 11.27 -15.91
N SER A 404 13.85 11.38 -15.05
CA SER A 404 14.99 10.46 -15.09
C SER A 404 14.56 9.04 -14.69
N GLU A 405 15.32 8.03 -15.10
CA GLU A 405 15.05 6.63 -14.74
C GLU A 405 15.08 6.44 -13.21
N GLU A 406 16.01 7.13 -12.52
CA GLU A 406 16.14 7.11 -11.07
C GLU A 406 14.91 7.73 -10.38
N ALA A 407 14.41 8.87 -10.90
CA ALA A 407 13.20 9.50 -10.36
C ALA A 407 11.95 8.63 -10.59
N GLU A 408 11.83 7.96 -11.74
CA GLU A 408 10.77 6.97 -11.99
C GLU A 408 10.83 5.82 -10.98
N CYS A 409 12.01 5.24 -10.76
CA CYS A 409 12.18 4.18 -9.76
C CYS A 409 11.85 4.66 -8.35
N ALA A 410 12.29 5.86 -7.97
CA ALA A 410 11.99 6.47 -6.67
C ALA A 410 10.48 6.59 -6.43
N TRP A 411 9.70 7.02 -7.44
CA TRP A 411 8.24 7.11 -7.37
C TRP A 411 7.56 5.74 -7.18
N LEU A 412 8.01 4.73 -7.92
CA LEU A 412 7.44 3.39 -7.82
C LEU A 412 7.77 2.73 -6.47
N GLU A 413 8.96 2.99 -5.93
CA GLU A 413 9.38 2.49 -4.62
C GLU A 413 8.60 3.14 -3.48
N ILE A 414 8.57 4.48 -3.41
CA ILE A 414 7.78 5.19 -2.39
C ILE A 414 6.29 4.85 -2.51
N GLY A 415 5.79 4.68 -3.74
CA GLY A 415 4.43 4.28 -4.01
C GLY A 415 4.10 2.87 -3.52
N THR A 416 5.05 1.94 -3.64
CA THR A 416 4.92 0.59 -3.07
C THR A 416 4.84 0.65 -1.56
N HIS A 417 5.73 1.39 -0.89
CA HIS A 417 5.71 1.55 0.57
C HIS A 417 4.44 2.23 1.07
N PHE A 418 4.00 3.28 0.38
CA PHE A 418 2.74 3.95 0.67
C PHE A 418 1.57 2.97 0.56
N SER A 419 1.48 2.21 -0.53
CA SER A 419 0.41 1.24 -0.75
C SER A 419 0.41 0.13 0.31
N SER A 420 1.58 -0.41 0.65
CA SER A 420 1.70 -1.40 1.74
C SER A 420 1.29 -0.83 3.10
N ALA A 421 1.65 0.42 3.40
CA ALA A 421 1.22 1.08 4.64
C ALA A 421 -0.30 1.24 4.71
N ILE A 422 -0.95 1.64 3.60
CA ILE A 422 -2.42 1.69 3.49
C ILE A 422 -3.04 0.32 3.80
N LEU A 423 -2.55 -0.75 3.18
CA LEU A 423 -3.13 -2.09 3.37
C LEU A 423 -2.86 -2.65 4.77
N ASN A 424 -1.69 -2.37 5.35
CA ASN A 424 -1.36 -2.71 6.75
C ASN A 424 -2.28 -1.99 7.75
N ARG A 425 -2.61 -0.73 7.48
CA ARG A 425 -3.57 0.03 8.29
C ARG A 425 -4.96 -0.56 8.20
N LEU A 426 -5.40 -0.95 7.00
CA LEU A 426 -6.67 -1.65 6.80
C LEU A 426 -6.73 -2.93 7.64
N LYS A 427 -5.73 -3.81 7.51
CA LYS A 427 -5.59 -5.04 8.32
C LYS A 427 -5.65 -4.74 9.81
N SER A 428 -4.90 -3.74 10.28
CA SER A 428 -4.84 -3.36 11.69
C SER A 428 -6.21 -2.93 12.23
N LEU A 429 -6.97 -2.14 11.46
CA LEU A 429 -8.33 -1.73 11.83
C LEU A 429 -9.28 -2.93 11.93
N LEU A 430 -9.18 -3.87 10.99
CA LEU A 430 -10.02 -5.07 10.96
C LEU A 430 -9.70 -5.97 12.15
N ILE A 431 -8.43 -6.35 12.34
CA ILE A 431 -7.99 -7.23 13.43
C ILE A 431 -8.35 -6.64 14.80
N ALA A 432 -8.08 -5.34 15.02
CA ALA A 432 -8.39 -4.70 16.29
C ALA A 432 -9.89 -4.82 16.65
N SER A 433 -10.78 -4.72 15.66
CA SER A 433 -12.22 -4.84 15.85
C SER A 433 -12.70 -6.25 16.17
N LEU A 434 -11.92 -7.28 15.81
CA LEU A 434 -12.22 -8.68 16.06
C LEU A 434 -11.80 -9.17 17.45
N SER A 435 -11.11 -8.35 18.24
CA SER A 435 -10.73 -8.70 19.62
C SER A 435 -11.92 -9.10 20.50
N SER A 436 -13.13 -8.63 20.18
CA SER A 436 -14.38 -9.00 20.85
C SER A 436 -15.08 -10.25 20.30
N LEU A 437 -14.55 -10.85 19.24
CA LEU A 437 -15.12 -12.01 18.53
C LEU A 437 -14.16 -13.22 18.49
N PRO A 438 -13.79 -13.81 19.64
CA PRO A 438 -12.87 -14.94 19.67
C PRO A 438 -13.36 -16.13 18.81
N THR A 439 -12.44 -16.80 18.11
CA THR A 439 -12.76 -17.94 17.24
C THR A 439 -12.99 -19.26 18.01
N ASP A 440 -12.59 -19.32 19.27
CA ASP A 440 -12.76 -20.47 20.16
C ASP A 440 -14.02 -20.39 21.04
N ASP A 441 -14.83 -19.34 20.91
CA ASP A 441 -16.14 -19.22 21.55
C ASP A 441 -17.28 -19.46 20.53
N PRO A 442 -17.90 -20.67 20.52
CA PRO A 442 -19.02 -20.96 19.63
C PRO A 442 -20.24 -20.09 19.87
N GLN A 443 -20.40 -19.50 21.07
CA GLN A 443 -21.56 -18.69 21.39
C GLN A 443 -21.58 -17.40 20.56
N VAL A 444 -20.42 -16.82 20.26
CA VAL A 444 -20.31 -15.64 19.40
C VAL A 444 -20.86 -15.95 18.00
N GLY A 445 -20.50 -17.10 17.45
CA GLY A 445 -21.00 -17.53 16.14
C GLY A 445 -22.50 -17.84 16.15
N ILE A 446 -23.01 -18.48 17.21
CA ILE A 446 -24.45 -18.71 17.41
C ILE A 446 -25.21 -17.38 17.46
N ASP A 447 -24.74 -16.41 18.25
CA ASP A 447 -25.35 -15.09 18.39
C ASP A 447 -25.41 -14.37 17.04
N PHE A 448 -24.33 -14.48 16.25
CA PHE A 448 -24.31 -13.92 14.90
C PHE A 448 -25.36 -14.57 14.00
N TYR A 449 -25.48 -15.91 13.98
CA TYR A 449 -26.49 -16.58 13.14
C TYR A 449 -27.92 -16.28 13.57
N LYS A 450 -28.20 -16.19 14.88
CA LYS A 450 -29.49 -15.69 15.39
C LYS A 450 -29.81 -14.32 14.81
N ARG A 451 -28.83 -13.40 14.84
CA ARG A 451 -29.00 -12.05 14.30
C ARG A 451 -29.20 -12.06 12.79
N LEU A 452 -28.35 -12.78 12.04
CA LEU A 452 -28.44 -12.89 10.59
C LEU A 452 -29.79 -13.44 10.13
N LEU A 453 -30.24 -14.54 10.72
CA LEU A 453 -31.49 -15.20 10.30
C LEU A 453 -32.74 -14.47 10.80
N LYS A 454 -32.60 -13.60 11.79
CA LYS A 454 -33.66 -12.67 12.23
C LYS A 454 -33.75 -11.44 11.32
N ASP A 455 -32.61 -10.82 11.01
CA ASP A 455 -32.55 -9.60 10.20
C ASP A 455 -32.74 -9.88 8.70
N ARG A 456 -32.39 -11.10 8.25
CA ARG A 456 -32.52 -11.60 6.87
C ARG A 456 -33.16 -13.00 6.86
N PRO A 457 -34.48 -13.11 7.10
CA PRO A 457 -35.18 -14.39 7.09
C PRO A 457 -35.04 -15.17 5.78
N GLU A 458 -34.86 -14.49 4.65
CA GLU A 458 -34.62 -15.10 3.34
C GLU A 458 -33.34 -15.95 3.31
N ALA A 459 -32.36 -15.68 4.17
CA ALA A 459 -31.14 -16.46 4.26
C ALA A 459 -31.37 -17.87 4.81
N LYS A 460 -32.50 -18.12 5.51
CA LYS A 460 -32.83 -19.45 6.06
C LYS A 460 -32.89 -20.54 5.00
N LYS A 461 -33.23 -20.21 3.74
CA LYS A 461 -33.31 -21.17 2.63
C LYS A 461 -31.99 -21.85 2.29
N TYR A 462 -30.86 -21.27 2.71
CA TYR A 462 -29.53 -21.83 2.47
C TYR A 462 -29.08 -22.82 3.56
N PHE A 463 -29.83 -22.93 4.66
CA PHE A 463 -29.52 -23.82 5.78
C PHE A 463 -30.48 -25.01 5.77
N LYS A 464 -30.20 -25.99 4.89
CA LYS A 464 -31.06 -27.18 4.71
C LYS A 464 -31.32 -27.90 6.03
N GLY A 465 -32.59 -28.17 6.35
CA GLY A 465 -33.03 -28.74 7.62
C GLY A 465 -33.22 -27.74 8.76
N TYR A 466 -32.90 -26.46 8.53
CA TYR A 466 -33.06 -25.36 9.49
C TYR A 466 -33.87 -24.19 8.90
N GLU A 467 -34.62 -24.42 7.84
CA GLU A 467 -35.38 -23.39 7.11
C GLU A 467 -36.42 -22.71 8.01
N ASN A 468 -36.94 -23.44 9.01
CA ASN A 468 -37.90 -22.96 10.00
C ASN A 468 -37.32 -22.84 11.41
N ALA A 469 -35.99 -22.85 11.55
CA ALA A 469 -35.34 -22.80 12.86
C ALA A 469 -35.72 -21.53 13.64
N SER A 470 -36.08 -21.73 14.90
CA SER A 470 -36.24 -20.70 15.92
C SER A 470 -34.89 -20.31 16.55
N ASP A 471 -34.87 -19.23 17.32
CA ASP A 471 -33.68 -18.83 18.08
C ASP A 471 -33.22 -19.95 19.04
N ASP A 472 -34.16 -20.71 19.63
CA ASP A 472 -33.84 -21.83 20.51
C ASP A 472 -33.27 -23.03 19.73
N ASP A 473 -33.75 -23.28 18.51
CA ASP A 473 -33.17 -24.32 17.64
C ASP A 473 -31.72 -23.97 17.26
N ILE A 474 -31.46 -22.70 16.93
CA ILE A 474 -30.12 -22.21 16.60
C ILE A 474 -29.20 -22.31 17.83
N GLN A 475 -29.68 -21.90 19.00
CA GLN A 475 -28.92 -21.90 20.26
C GLN A 475 -28.37 -23.28 20.62
N ASN A 476 -29.17 -24.31 20.39
CA ASN A 476 -28.88 -25.67 20.83
C ASN A 476 -28.28 -26.56 19.72
N SER A 477 -28.07 -26.01 18.52
CA SER A 477 -27.61 -26.77 17.36
C SER A 477 -26.08 -26.92 17.29
N GLU A 478 -25.61 -28.17 17.26
CA GLU A 478 -24.20 -28.49 16.96
C GLU A 478 -23.77 -28.02 15.56
N PHE A 479 -24.72 -27.94 14.63
CA PHE A 479 -24.44 -27.41 13.30
C PHE A 479 -24.10 -25.92 13.38
N PHE A 480 -24.91 -25.10 14.06
CA PHE A 480 -24.65 -23.66 14.18
C PHE A 480 -23.43 -23.33 15.04
N LYS A 481 -23.08 -24.17 16.03
CA LYS A 481 -21.78 -24.06 16.73
C LYS A 481 -20.61 -24.18 15.76
N LYS A 482 -20.59 -25.25 14.94
CA LYS A 482 -19.52 -25.49 13.96
C LYS A 482 -19.49 -24.43 12.87
N GLN A 483 -20.64 -24.08 12.31
CA GLN A 483 -20.74 -23.04 11.30
C GLN A 483 -20.32 -21.67 11.85
N GLY A 484 -20.70 -21.35 13.08
CA GLY A 484 -20.31 -20.12 13.78
C GLY A 484 -18.79 -20.00 13.88
N GLN A 485 -18.13 -21.06 14.33
CA GLN A 485 -16.66 -21.11 14.39
C GLN A 485 -16.00 -20.98 13.01
N LEU A 486 -16.51 -21.70 12.00
CA LEU A 486 -15.99 -21.61 10.62
C LEU A 486 -16.12 -20.21 10.03
N LEU A 487 -17.26 -19.56 10.29
CA LEU A 487 -17.51 -18.18 9.87
C LEU A 487 -16.52 -17.23 10.54
N LEU A 488 -16.42 -17.26 11.86
CA LEU A 488 -15.50 -16.39 12.61
C LEU A 488 -14.05 -16.60 12.18
N THR A 489 -13.64 -17.85 11.97
CA THR A 489 -12.31 -18.20 11.44
C THR A 489 -12.09 -17.57 10.07
N SER A 490 -13.08 -17.66 9.17
CA SER A 490 -12.99 -17.09 7.82
C SER A 490 -12.92 -15.56 7.85
N ILE A 491 -13.65 -14.91 8.77
CA ILE A 491 -13.60 -13.46 8.97
C ILE A 491 -12.22 -13.01 9.49
N HIS A 492 -11.63 -13.76 10.43
CA HIS A 492 -10.26 -13.49 10.88
C HIS A 492 -9.25 -13.66 9.75
N GLN A 493 -9.38 -14.71 8.94
CA GLN A 493 -8.51 -14.92 7.79
C GLN A 493 -8.63 -13.81 6.74
N LEU A 494 -9.83 -13.26 6.51
CA LEU A 494 -10.01 -12.08 5.65
C LEU A 494 -9.26 -10.87 6.21
N ALA A 495 -9.39 -10.60 7.52
CA ALA A 495 -8.70 -9.49 8.16
C ALA A 495 -7.17 -9.65 8.09
N GLU A 496 -6.67 -10.85 8.39
CA GLU A 496 -5.24 -11.19 8.37
C GLU A 496 -4.60 -11.07 7.00
N LYS A 497 -5.38 -11.20 5.92
CA LYS A 497 -4.89 -11.13 4.54
C LYS A 497 -5.11 -9.77 3.88
N ALA A 498 -5.76 -8.83 4.57
CA ALA A 498 -6.13 -7.54 3.98
C ALA A 498 -4.91 -6.66 3.61
N ASP A 499 -3.71 -6.99 4.11
CA ASP A 499 -2.43 -6.35 3.78
C ASP A 499 -1.82 -6.84 2.44
N ASN A 500 -2.28 -7.97 1.92
CA ASN A 500 -1.76 -8.60 0.69
C ASN A 500 -2.91 -8.85 -0.30
N ALA A 501 -2.90 -8.11 -1.41
CA ALA A 501 -3.93 -8.19 -2.44
C ALA A 501 -4.09 -9.62 -3.01
N ASP A 502 -2.98 -10.30 -3.31
CA ASP A 502 -2.98 -11.61 -3.96
C ASP A 502 -3.50 -12.69 -3.00
N ASP A 503 -3.04 -12.66 -1.74
CA ASP A 503 -3.52 -13.59 -0.70
C ASP A 503 -5.00 -13.39 -0.40
N PHE A 504 -5.44 -12.13 -0.33
CA PHE A 504 -6.83 -11.77 -0.10
C PHE A 504 -7.71 -12.25 -1.26
N GLU A 505 -7.34 -11.96 -2.50
CA GLU A 505 -8.06 -12.39 -3.70
C GLU A 505 -8.16 -13.92 -3.76
N MET A 506 -7.03 -14.62 -3.60
CA MET A 506 -6.98 -16.08 -3.60
C MET A 506 -7.90 -16.67 -2.52
N PHE A 507 -7.88 -16.13 -1.31
CA PHE A 507 -8.74 -16.60 -0.22
C PHE A 507 -10.23 -16.35 -0.51
N THR A 508 -10.58 -15.18 -1.04
CA THR A 508 -11.98 -14.89 -1.38
C THR A 508 -12.51 -15.79 -2.50
N LYS A 509 -11.69 -16.10 -3.50
CA LYS A 509 -12.03 -17.05 -4.56
C LYS A 509 -12.24 -18.46 -4.03
N ASP A 510 -11.33 -18.96 -3.20
CA ASP A 510 -11.49 -20.26 -2.51
C ASP A 510 -12.76 -20.29 -1.67
N LEU A 511 -13.03 -19.23 -0.91
CA LEU A 511 -14.24 -19.12 -0.09
C LEU A 511 -15.50 -19.24 -0.95
N LEU A 512 -15.57 -18.54 -2.08
CA LEU A 512 -16.70 -18.60 -3.02
C LEU A 512 -16.83 -19.99 -3.66
N ASP A 513 -15.71 -20.61 -4.03
CA ASP A 513 -15.67 -21.96 -4.60
C ASP A 513 -16.14 -23.02 -3.59
N ARG A 514 -15.81 -22.88 -2.31
CA ARG A 514 -16.32 -23.76 -1.24
C ARG A 514 -17.83 -23.63 -1.04
N HIS A 515 -18.39 -22.43 -1.14
CA HIS A 515 -19.86 -22.25 -1.08
C HIS A 515 -20.54 -23.03 -2.21
N ILE A 516 -20.05 -22.86 -3.44
CA ILE A 516 -20.56 -23.58 -4.62
C ILE A 516 -20.36 -25.10 -4.48
N GLY A 517 -19.20 -25.54 -4.01
CA GLY A 517 -18.87 -26.95 -3.81
C GLY A 517 -19.76 -27.64 -2.78
N HIS A 518 -20.29 -26.90 -1.80
CA HIS A 518 -21.30 -27.37 -0.86
C HIS A 518 -22.74 -27.29 -1.39
N GLY A 519 -22.93 -26.92 -2.66
CA GLY A 519 -24.24 -26.73 -3.27
C GLY A 519 -24.97 -25.49 -2.74
N ILE A 520 -24.23 -24.51 -2.22
CA ILE A 520 -24.77 -23.25 -1.69
C ILE A 520 -24.41 -22.15 -2.67
N PHE A 521 -25.41 -21.70 -3.43
CA PHE A 521 -25.28 -20.55 -4.31
C PHE A 521 -25.93 -19.33 -3.66
N LEU A 522 -25.11 -18.50 -2.99
CA LEU A 522 -25.58 -17.27 -2.36
C LEU A 522 -25.78 -16.18 -3.41
N GLU A 523 -26.98 -15.62 -3.47
CA GLU A 523 -27.29 -14.47 -4.33
C GLU A 523 -26.31 -13.31 -4.05
N THR A 524 -25.85 -12.64 -5.11
CA THR A 524 -24.89 -11.54 -5.07
C THR A 524 -25.32 -10.40 -4.12
N ARG A 525 -26.62 -10.18 -3.97
CA ARG A 525 -27.20 -9.19 -3.03
C ARG A 525 -26.88 -9.52 -1.57
N LEU A 526 -26.96 -10.80 -1.19
CA LEU A 526 -26.77 -11.25 0.20
C LEU A 526 -25.33 -11.04 0.68
N TRP A 527 -24.35 -11.06 -0.22
CA TRP A 527 -22.97 -10.69 0.11
C TRP A 527 -22.87 -9.25 0.61
N THR A 528 -23.66 -8.32 0.07
CA THR A 528 -23.69 -6.93 0.56
C THR A 528 -24.38 -6.84 1.92
N GLU A 529 -25.51 -7.52 2.06
CA GLU A 529 -26.32 -7.47 3.28
C GLU A 529 -25.65 -8.13 4.47
N PHE A 530 -24.88 -9.20 4.24
CA PHE A 530 -24.08 -9.86 5.24
C PHE A 530 -23.20 -8.87 6.01
N TRP A 531 -22.49 -7.98 5.31
CA TRP A 531 -21.60 -7.01 5.95
C TRP A 531 -22.32 -5.92 6.73
N ILE A 532 -23.55 -5.58 6.33
CA ILE A 532 -24.43 -4.69 7.11
C ILE A 532 -24.75 -5.34 8.45
N VAL A 533 -25.23 -6.58 8.42
CA VAL A 533 -25.56 -7.35 9.64
C VAL A 533 -24.31 -7.59 10.49
N PHE A 534 -23.17 -7.88 9.88
CA PHE A 534 -21.91 -8.13 10.59
C PHE A 534 -21.40 -6.90 11.32
N VAL A 535 -21.39 -5.73 10.67
CA VAL A 535 -20.99 -4.48 11.34
C VAL A 535 -21.97 -4.11 12.47
N ASP A 536 -23.27 -4.30 12.26
CA ASP A 536 -24.27 -4.10 13.32
C ASP A 536 -24.09 -5.09 14.47
N PHE A 537 -23.71 -6.33 14.18
CA PHE A 537 -23.38 -7.33 15.19
C PHE A 537 -22.12 -6.94 15.97
N LEU A 538 -21.05 -6.50 15.30
CA LEU A 538 -19.83 -6.01 15.95
C LEU A 538 -20.14 -4.87 16.93
N ARG A 539 -21.01 -3.94 16.56
CA ARG A 539 -21.47 -2.85 17.45
C ARG A 539 -22.18 -3.33 18.71
N THR A 540 -22.76 -4.54 18.70
CA THR A 540 -23.33 -5.14 19.92
C THR A 540 -22.27 -5.74 20.84
N LYS A 541 -21.05 -5.97 20.35
CA LYS A 541 -19.94 -6.59 21.08
C LYS A 541 -18.87 -5.59 21.53
N GLY A 542 -18.84 -4.38 20.97
CA GLY A 542 -17.96 -3.30 21.40
C GLY A 542 -18.13 -2.00 20.60
N GLU A 543 -17.33 -0.99 20.92
CA GLU A 543 -17.29 0.25 20.15
C GLU A 543 -16.64 0.02 18.78
N VAL A 544 -17.37 0.37 17.71
CA VAL A 544 -16.89 0.29 16.33
C VAL A 544 -16.98 1.68 15.72
N SER A 545 -15.83 2.28 15.42
CA SER A 545 -15.79 3.59 14.77
C SER A 545 -16.37 3.54 13.34
N ASP A 546 -16.72 4.70 12.79
CA ASP A 546 -17.13 4.80 11.37
C ASP A 546 -16.02 4.37 10.42
N VAL A 547 -14.76 4.66 10.76
CA VAL A 547 -13.59 4.23 9.98
C VAL A 547 -13.51 2.70 9.93
N THR A 548 -13.64 2.04 11.08
CA THR A 548 -13.65 0.59 11.20
C THR A 548 -14.86 -0.04 10.49
N SER A 549 -16.03 0.58 10.60
CA SER A 549 -17.24 0.15 9.89
C SER A 549 -17.03 0.19 8.38
N ASN A 550 -16.48 1.30 7.88
CA ASN A 550 -16.22 1.48 6.44
C ASN A 550 -15.06 0.60 5.94
N ALA A 551 -14.12 0.22 6.80
CA ALA A 551 -13.11 -0.81 6.51
C ALA A 551 -13.78 -2.18 6.26
N TRP A 552 -14.76 -2.59 7.08
CA TRP A 552 -15.52 -3.81 6.82
C TRP A 552 -16.38 -3.73 5.56
N PHE A 553 -17.00 -2.57 5.27
CA PHE A 553 -17.73 -2.38 4.02
C PHE A 553 -16.81 -2.40 2.79
N ALA A 554 -15.54 -1.98 2.92
CA ALA A 554 -14.54 -2.13 1.88
C ALA A 554 -14.24 -3.61 1.57
N VAL A 555 -13.98 -4.43 2.60
CA VAL A 555 -13.85 -5.90 2.49
C VAL A 555 -15.08 -6.49 1.80
N GLY A 556 -16.28 -6.05 2.21
CA GLY A 556 -17.52 -6.53 1.64
C GLY A 556 -17.75 -6.17 0.17
N ARG A 557 -17.35 -4.98 -0.25
CA ARG A 557 -17.38 -4.59 -1.67
C ARG A 557 -16.49 -5.48 -2.53
N PHE A 558 -15.30 -5.81 -2.04
CA PHE A 558 -14.39 -6.71 -2.75
C PHE A 558 -14.97 -8.12 -2.90
N LEU A 559 -15.47 -8.71 -1.80
CA LEU A 559 -16.13 -10.02 -1.84
C LEU A 559 -17.33 -10.05 -2.79
N ARG A 560 -18.11 -8.96 -2.82
CA ARG A 560 -19.23 -8.82 -3.75
C ARG A 560 -18.75 -8.78 -5.21
N ALA A 561 -17.70 -8.03 -5.51
CA ALA A 561 -17.12 -7.99 -6.86
C ALA A 561 -16.61 -9.37 -7.29
N ALA A 562 -15.90 -10.07 -6.40
CA ALA A 562 -15.44 -11.45 -6.63
C ALA A 562 -16.62 -12.42 -6.85
N ALA A 563 -17.73 -12.26 -6.13
CA ALA A 563 -18.94 -13.06 -6.33
C ALA A 563 -19.58 -12.82 -7.71
N PHE A 564 -19.63 -11.57 -8.18
CA PHE A 564 -20.08 -11.23 -9.54
C PHE A 564 -19.17 -11.78 -10.64
N ASP A 565 -17.85 -11.70 -10.46
CA ASP A 565 -16.91 -12.32 -11.40
C ASP A 565 -17.07 -13.83 -11.42
N ARG A 566 -17.32 -14.46 -10.26
CA ARG A 566 -17.58 -15.90 -10.19
C ARG A 566 -18.88 -16.28 -10.90
N LEU A 567 -19.94 -15.49 -10.71
CA LEU A 567 -21.21 -15.60 -11.43
C LEU A 567 -20.97 -15.56 -12.96
N ARG A 568 -20.25 -14.53 -13.45
CA ARG A 568 -19.88 -14.42 -14.88
C ARG A 568 -19.18 -15.67 -15.38
N ASN A 569 -18.18 -16.13 -14.65
CA ASN A 569 -17.38 -17.29 -15.06
C ASN A 569 -18.23 -18.58 -15.14
N LEU A 570 -19.22 -18.78 -14.25
CA LEU A 570 -20.14 -19.92 -14.34
C LEU A 570 -21.00 -19.85 -15.61
N LEU A 571 -21.53 -18.67 -15.93
CA LEU A 571 -22.40 -18.45 -17.08
C LEU A 571 -21.65 -18.64 -18.40
N VAL A 572 -20.49 -17.99 -18.54
CA VAL A 572 -19.63 -18.11 -19.72
C VAL A 572 -19.20 -19.57 -19.93
N ALA A 573 -18.76 -20.25 -18.86
CA ALA A 573 -18.38 -21.66 -18.96
C ALA A 573 -19.54 -22.54 -19.45
N SER A 574 -20.77 -22.28 -19.00
CA SER A 574 -21.96 -23.05 -19.40
C SER A 574 -22.34 -22.92 -20.87
N LEU A 575 -21.84 -21.87 -21.56
CA LEU A 575 -22.10 -21.62 -22.97
C LEU A 575 -20.94 -22.05 -23.89
N THR A 576 -19.87 -22.63 -23.36
CA THR A 576 -18.66 -22.99 -24.13
C THR A 576 -18.98 -23.92 -25.32
N GLU A 577 -19.92 -24.84 -25.15
CA GLU A 577 -20.36 -25.77 -26.20
C GLU A 577 -21.45 -25.21 -27.13
N ILE A 578 -22.03 -24.06 -26.76
CA ILE A 578 -23.11 -23.38 -27.49
C ILE A 578 -22.50 -22.23 -28.27
N LYS A 579 -22.08 -22.48 -29.52
CA LYS A 579 -21.39 -21.45 -30.31
C LYS A 579 -22.37 -20.48 -30.97
N THR A 580 -21.98 -19.21 -31.09
CA THR A 580 -22.79 -18.15 -31.71
C THR A 580 -22.94 -18.29 -33.23
N ASP A 581 -22.08 -19.08 -33.88
CA ASP A 581 -22.16 -19.40 -35.31
C ASP A 581 -22.93 -20.70 -35.60
N ASP A 582 -23.31 -21.45 -34.56
CA ASP A 582 -24.15 -22.64 -34.69
C ASP A 582 -25.64 -22.26 -34.77
N LEU A 583 -26.10 -22.11 -36.01
CA LEU A 583 -27.51 -21.83 -36.32
C LEU A 583 -28.45 -22.92 -35.79
N GLN A 584 -27.99 -24.17 -35.70
CA GLN A 584 -28.84 -25.29 -35.32
C GLN A 584 -29.18 -25.24 -33.83
N THR A 585 -28.23 -24.86 -32.96
CA THR A 585 -28.51 -24.69 -31.51
C THR A 585 -29.60 -23.65 -31.26
N GLY A 586 -29.62 -22.55 -32.00
CA GLY A 586 -30.68 -21.54 -31.90
C GLY A 586 -32.06 -22.04 -32.35
N VAL A 587 -32.11 -22.83 -33.43
CA VAL A 587 -33.33 -23.50 -33.90
C VAL A 587 -33.86 -24.49 -32.86
N GLU A 588 -32.96 -25.28 -32.27
CA GLU A 588 -33.29 -26.25 -31.22
C GLU A 588 -33.82 -25.58 -29.97
N PHE A 589 -33.27 -24.43 -29.59
CA PHE A 589 -33.83 -23.63 -28.51
C PHE A 589 -35.28 -23.20 -28.83
N TYR A 590 -35.56 -22.66 -30.02
CA TYR A 590 -36.94 -22.28 -30.36
C TYR A 590 -37.90 -23.48 -30.41
N LYS A 591 -37.44 -24.65 -30.87
CA LYS A 591 -38.22 -25.90 -30.77
C LYS A 591 -38.54 -26.22 -29.32
N HIS A 592 -37.55 -26.10 -28.44
CA HIS A 592 -37.71 -26.33 -27.00
C HIS A 592 -38.68 -25.32 -26.38
N LEU A 593 -38.46 -24.01 -26.58
CA LEU A 593 -39.28 -22.92 -26.06
C LEU A 593 -40.73 -23.03 -26.52
N LEU A 594 -40.99 -23.19 -27.82
CA LEU A 594 -42.36 -23.22 -28.34
C LEU A 594 -43.08 -24.53 -28.03
N THR A 595 -42.36 -25.58 -27.66
CA THR A 595 -42.95 -26.82 -27.12
C THR A 595 -43.31 -26.66 -25.65
N ALA A 596 -42.40 -26.10 -24.85
CA ALA A 596 -42.61 -25.87 -23.42
C ALA A 596 -43.65 -24.75 -23.16
N ARG A 597 -43.71 -23.75 -24.03
CA ARG A 597 -44.55 -22.55 -23.93
C ARG A 597 -45.29 -22.24 -25.23
N PRO A 598 -46.33 -23.03 -25.57
CA PRO A 598 -47.12 -22.80 -26.78
C PRO A 598 -47.79 -21.42 -26.83
N ASP A 599 -48.08 -20.84 -25.66
CA ASP A 599 -48.69 -19.51 -25.51
C ASP A 599 -47.79 -18.38 -26.05
N VAL A 600 -46.49 -18.60 -26.16
CA VAL A 600 -45.53 -17.60 -26.67
C VAL A 600 -45.53 -17.53 -28.20
N ARG A 601 -46.14 -18.51 -28.90
CA ARG A 601 -46.25 -18.50 -30.38
C ARG A 601 -46.98 -17.27 -30.92
N GLN A 602 -47.92 -16.71 -30.16
CA GLN A 602 -48.69 -15.53 -30.56
C GLN A 602 -47.82 -14.29 -30.85
N TYR A 603 -46.59 -14.24 -30.33
CA TYR A 603 -45.66 -13.13 -30.55
C TYR A 603 -44.79 -13.30 -31.82
N PHE A 604 -44.89 -14.43 -32.52
CA PHE A 604 -44.18 -14.69 -33.77
C PHE A 604 -45.13 -14.59 -34.97
N LYS A 605 -45.31 -13.37 -35.47
CA LYS A 605 -46.23 -13.10 -36.60
C LYS A 605 -45.94 -13.98 -37.82
N GLY A 606 -46.94 -14.72 -38.28
CA GLY A 606 -46.84 -15.69 -39.38
C GLY A 606 -46.37 -17.10 -38.96
N TYR A 607 -46.08 -17.31 -37.67
CA TYR A 607 -45.65 -18.58 -37.08
C TYR A 607 -46.49 -18.96 -35.84
N GLU A 608 -47.69 -18.41 -35.70
CA GLU A 608 -48.55 -18.57 -34.53
C GLU A 608 -48.97 -20.04 -34.30
N ASN A 609 -48.99 -20.83 -35.38
CA ASN A 609 -49.30 -22.27 -35.36
C ASN A 609 -48.10 -23.15 -35.72
N ALA A 610 -46.87 -22.62 -35.68
CA ALA A 610 -45.68 -23.35 -36.09
C ALA A 610 -45.46 -24.61 -35.23
N SER A 611 -45.29 -25.75 -35.89
CA SER A 611 -44.85 -27.01 -35.30
C SER A 611 -43.33 -27.03 -35.11
N ALA A 612 -42.81 -28.02 -34.37
CA ALA A 612 -41.36 -28.20 -34.22
C ALA A 612 -40.65 -28.45 -35.57
N GLU A 613 -41.34 -29.03 -36.55
CA GLU A 613 -40.83 -29.24 -37.91
C GLU A 613 -40.82 -27.94 -38.71
N ASP A 614 -41.83 -27.08 -38.53
CA ASP A 614 -41.85 -25.75 -39.16
C ASP A 614 -40.71 -24.89 -38.64
N VAL A 615 -40.42 -24.95 -37.33
CA VAL A 615 -39.28 -24.26 -36.72
C VAL A 615 -37.96 -24.78 -37.28
N GLN A 616 -37.80 -26.11 -37.41
CA GLN A 616 -36.58 -26.76 -37.91
C GLN A 616 -36.19 -26.28 -39.32
N ASN A 617 -37.19 -26.08 -40.19
CA ASN A 617 -36.97 -25.76 -41.59
C ASN A 617 -37.03 -24.25 -41.91
N SER A 618 -37.32 -23.41 -40.91
CA SER A 618 -37.53 -21.98 -41.09
C SER A 618 -36.23 -21.16 -41.03
N ASP A 619 -35.94 -20.41 -42.09
CA ASP A 619 -34.82 -19.45 -42.11
C ASP A 619 -35.03 -18.29 -41.13
N PHE A 620 -36.29 -17.97 -40.78
CA PHE A 620 -36.60 -16.98 -39.75
C PHE A 620 -36.07 -17.45 -38.39
N PHE A 621 -36.35 -18.71 -37.99
CA PHE A 621 -35.89 -19.24 -36.70
C PHE A 621 -34.40 -19.53 -36.66
N LYS A 622 -33.75 -19.84 -37.78
CA LYS A 622 -32.27 -19.87 -37.86
C LYS A 622 -31.66 -18.51 -37.50
N LYS A 623 -32.17 -17.43 -38.12
CA LYS A 623 -31.68 -16.06 -37.87
C LYS A 623 -32.02 -15.57 -36.45
N GLN A 624 -33.26 -15.76 -36.00
CA GLN A 624 -33.66 -15.38 -34.64
C GLN A 624 -32.92 -16.20 -33.59
N GLY A 625 -32.68 -17.50 -33.85
CA GLY A 625 -31.92 -18.39 -32.99
C GLY A 625 -30.51 -17.89 -32.78
N GLN A 626 -29.82 -17.54 -33.87
CA GLN A 626 -28.48 -16.97 -33.80
C GLN A 626 -28.43 -15.68 -32.97
N VAL A 627 -29.39 -14.77 -33.17
CA VAL A 627 -29.46 -13.50 -32.43
C VAL A 627 -29.69 -13.75 -30.94
N LEU A 628 -30.56 -14.69 -30.58
CA LEU A 628 -30.82 -15.04 -29.19
C LEU A 628 -29.58 -15.65 -28.52
N ILE A 629 -28.93 -16.62 -29.17
CA ILE A 629 -27.73 -17.25 -28.62
C ILE A 629 -26.61 -16.21 -28.44
N ALA A 630 -26.42 -15.31 -29.40
CA ALA A 630 -25.49 -14.19 -29.25
C ALA A 630 -25.85 -13.28 -28.07
N ALA A 631 -27.14 -13.00 -27.87
CA ALA A 631 -27.61 -12.22 -26.72
C ALA A 631 -27.37 -12.92 -25.37
N MET A 632 -27.43 -14.26 -25.32
CA MET A 632 -27.13 -15.03 -24.10
C MET A 632 -25.64 -15.00 -23.76
N HIS A 633 -24.75 -15.08 -24.77
CA HIS A 633 -23.31 -14.87 -24.57
C HIS A 633 -23.01 -13.45 -24.07
N GLU A 634 -23.62 -12.45 -24.70
CA GLU A 634 -23.46 -11.06 -24.28
C GLU A 634 -23.99 -10.80 -22.85
N MET A 635 -25.09 -11.44 -22.47
CA MET A 635 -25.60 -11.42 -21.10
C MET A 635 -24.61 -12.02 -20.11
N ALA A 636 -24.07 -13.21 -20.44
CA ALA A 636 -23.11 -13.89 -19.59
C ALA A 636 -21.90 -12.99 -19.33
N GLU A 637 -21.33 -12.35 -20.36
CA GLU A 637 -20.18 -11.43 -20.22
C GLU A 637 -20.50 -10.19 -19.37
N LYS A 638 -21.68 -9.60 -19.55
CA LYS A 638 -22.13 -8.40 -18.80
C LYS A 638 -22.53 -8.69 -17.36
N SER A 639 -22.69 -9.96 -16.98
CA SER A 639 -23.24 -10.33 -15.67
C SER A 639 -22.37 -9.94 -14.47
N ALA A 640 -21.08 -9.67 -14.69
CA ALA A 640 -20.20 -9.17 -13.63
C ALA A 640 -20.57 -7.75 -13.14
N CYS A 641 -21.40 -7.02 -13.89
CA CYS A 641 -21.80 -5.65 -13.54
C CYS A 641 -23.32 -5.45 -13.69
N PRO A 642 -24.08 -5.28 -12.59
CA PRO A 642 -25.53 -5.05 -12.64
C PRO A 642 -25.95 -3.90 -13.56
N GLY A 643 -25.18 -2.81 -13.60
CA GLY A 643 -25.46 -1.68 -14.48
C GLY A 643 -25.38 -2.03 -15.97
N GLN A 644 -24.53 -2.98 -16.36
CA GLN A 644 -24.45 -3.47 -17.73
C GLN A 644 -25.64 -4.37 -18.09
N ILE A 645 -26.15 -5.16 -17.13
CA ILE A 645 -27.39 -5.92 -17.30
C ILE A 645 -28.56 -4.96 -17.55
N SER A 646 -28.72 -3.91 -16.73
CA SER A 646 -29.80 -2.94 -16.91
C SER A 646 -29.72 -2.20 -18.25
N ALA A 647 -28.52 -1.79 -18.67
CA ALA A 647 -28.32 -1.16 -19.98
C ALA A 647 -28.66 -2.12 -21.14
N PHE A 648 -28.32 -3.40 -21.00
CA PHE A 648 -28.65 -4.41 -22.01
C PHE A 648 -30.14 -4.73 -22.04
N ALA A 649 -30.81 -4.77 -20.88
CA ALA A 649 -32.26 -4.90 -20.78
C ALA A 649 -33.00 -3.78 -21.52
N ALA A 650 -32.60 -2.53 -21.30
CA ALA A 650 -33.16 -1.37 -22.00
C ALA A 650 -33.02 -1.50 -23.52
N ASP A 651 -31.83 -1.83 -24.02
CA ASP A 651 -31.61 -2.04 -25.46
C ASP A 651 -32.41 -3.20 -26.05
N ILE A 652 -32.59 -4.30 -25.29
CA ILE A 652 -33.45 -5.41 -25.70
C ILE A 652 -34.90 -4.95 -25.82
N ILE A 653 -35.42 -4.21 -24.84
CA ILE A 653 -36.79 -3.67 -24.88
C ILE A 653 -36.98 -2.72 -26.06
N ASP A 654 -36.06 -1.77 -26.25
CA ASP A 654 -36.14 -0.80 -27.36
C ASP A 654 -36.18 -1.51 -28.73
N ARG A 655 -35.42 -2.61 -28.87
CA ARG A 655 -35.45 -3.45 -30.09
C ARG A 655 -36.77 -4.19 -30.28
N HIS A 656 -37.44 -4.61 -29.21
CA HIS A 656 -38.75 -5.25 -29.27
C HIS A 656 -39.84 -4.23 -29.64
N LEU A 657 -39.88 -3.08 -28.97
CA LEU A 657 -40.85 -2.00 -29.24
C LEU A 657 -40.70 -1.45 -30.66
N LYS A 658 -39.46 -1.25 -31.14
CA LYS A 658 -39.19 -0.81 -32.53
C LYS A 658 -39.75 -1.78 -33.59
N LYS A 659 -39.91 -3.06 -33.25
CA LYS A 659 -40.47 -4.09 -34.13
C LYS A 659 -41.96 -4.35 -33.86
N ASP A 660 -42.60 -3.53 -33.03
CA ASP A 660 -43.99 -3.69 -32.61
C ASP A 660 -44.26 -5.05 -31.93
N VAL A 661 -43.29 -5.52 -31.13
CA VAL A 661 -43.39 -6.75 -30.33
C VAL A 661 -43.60 -6.37 -28.87
N HIS A 662 -44.83 -6.55 -28.39
CA HIS A 662 -45.25 -6.21 -27.03
C HIS A 662 -45.44 -7.47 -26.20
N LEU A 663 -44.36 -7.96 -25.59
CA LEU A 663 -44.42 -9.14 -24.74
C LEU A 663 -45.12 -8.81 -23.41
N ASP A 664 -45.94 -9.74 -22.91
CA ASP A 664 -46.43 -9.69 -21.53
C ASP A 664 -45.21 -9.60 -20.57
N PRO A 665 -45.13 -8.58 -19.70
CA PRO A 665 -44.00 -8.34 -18.82
C PRO A 665 -43.56 -9.56 -17.99
N LYS A 666 -44.49 -10.47 -17.63
CA LYS A 666 -44.15 -11.69 -16.89
C LYS A 666 -43.26 -12.66 -17.69
N LEU A 667 -43.32 -12.62 -19.02
CA LEU A 667 -42.55 -13.52 -19.89
C LEU A 667 -41.05 -13.28 -19.78
N TRP A 668 -40.62 -12.06 -19.43
CA TRP A 668 -39.20 -11.77 -19.19
C TRP A 668 -38.63 -12.59 -18.03
N MET A 669 -39.43 -12.84 -16.99
CA MET A 669 -39.04 -13.68 -15.85
C MET A 669 -39.20 -15.17 -16.16
N GLU A 670 -40.29 -15.54 -16.84
CA GLU A 670 -40.59 -16.94 -17.16
C GLU A 670 -39.67 -17.56 -18.23
N PHE A 671 -38.92 -16.75 -18.99
CA PHE A 671 -37.94 -17.22 -19.97
C PHE A 671 -36.80 -18.04 -19.35
N TRP A 672 -36.30 -17.64 -18.19
CA TRP A 672 -35.05 -18.17 -17.65
C TRP A 672 -35.11 -19.63 -17.21
N PRO A 673 -36.17 -20.12 -16.54
CA PRO A 673 -36.34 -21.55 -16.28
C PRO A 673 -36.31 -22.38 -17.57
N VAL A 674 -36.96 -21.91 -18.64
CA VAL A 674 -36.98 -22.59 -19.95
C VAL A 674 -35.59 -22.63 -20.59
N PHE A 675 -34.82 -21.54 -20.47
CA PHE A 675 -33.45 -21.51 -20.95
C PHE A 675 -32.54 -22.46 -20.17
N VAL A 676 -32.66 -22.51 -18.85
CA VAL A 676 -31.91 -23.47 -18.01
C VAL A 676 -32.27 -24.92 -18.37
N ASP A 677 -33.55 -25.23 -18.58
CA ASP A 677 -34.00 -26.56 -18.99
C ASP A 677 -33.46 -26.94 -20.38
N PHE A 678 -33.40 -25.98 -21.30
CA PHE A 678 -32.72 -26.17 -22.58
C PHE A 678 -31.24 -26.48 -22.40
N LEU A 679 -30.51 -25.72 -21.57
CA LEU A 679 -29.09 -25.99 -21.31
C LEU A 679 -28.88 -27.39 -20.72
N LYS A 680 -29.73 -27.81 -19.77
CA LYS A 680 -29.72 -29.17 -19.20
C LYS A 680 -29.96 -30.26 -20.23
N SER A 681 -30.71 -29.97 -21.30
CA SER A 681 -30.92 -30.92 -22.40
C SER A 681 -29.68 -31.07 -23.31
N ARG A 682 -28.72 -30.13 -23.24
CA ARG A 682 -27.54 -30.07 -24.10
C ARG A 682 -26.26 -30.48 -23.39
N SER A 683 -26.11 -30.13 -22.12
CA SER A 683 -24.90 -30.37 -21.34
C SER A 683 -25.21 -30.66 -19.87
N ASN A 684 -24.18 -31.07 -19.12
CA ASN A 684 -24.31 -31.27 -17.69
C ASN A 684 -24.27 -29.91 -16.95
N VAL A 685 -25.44 -29.30 -16.79
CA VAL A 685 -25.62 -28.05 -16.05
C VAL A 685 -25.69 -28.35 -14.56
N SER A 686 -24.71 -27.88 -13.80
CA SER A 686 -24.73 -27.98 -12.33
C SER A 686 -25.82 -27.09 -11.73
N GLU A 687 -26.25 -27.39 -10.50
CA GLU A 687 -27.22 -26.55 -9.78
C GLU A 687 -26.73 -25.10 -9.62
N ALA A 688 -25.42 -24.89 -9.40
CA ALA A 688 -24.85 -23.55 -9.30
C ALA A 688 -24.95 -22.76 -10.62
N VAL A 689 -24.76 -23.43 -11.77
CA VAL A 689 -24.94 -22.80 -13.08
C VAL A 689 -26.41 -22.49 -13.33
N ALA A 690 -27.31 -23.40 -12.98
CA ALA A 690 -28.75 -23.17 -13.07
C ALA A 690 -29.16 -21.94 -12.25
N GLN A 691 -28.75 -21.87 -10.98
CA GLN A 691 -29.06 -20.73 -10.11
C GLN A 691 -28.41 -19.43 -10.57
N ALA A 692 -27.19 -19.47 -11.12
CA ALA A 692 -26.55 -18.31 -11.71
C ALA A 692 -27.40 -17.70 -12.86
N TRP A 693 -27.92 -18.55 -13.75
CA TRP A 693 -28.81 -18.11 -14.84
C TRP A 693 -30.12 -17.52 -14.32
N ILE A 694 -30.70 -18.14 -13.28
CA ILE A 694 -31.92 -17.63 -12.64
C ILE A 694 -31.67 -16.27 -11.96
N GLU A 695 -30.55 -16.09 -11.26
CA GLU A 695 -30.23 -14.81 -10.60
C GLU A 695 -30.03 -13.67 -11.61
N VAL A 696 -29.19 -13.89 -12.63
CA VAL A 696 -28.99 -12.90 -13.71
C VAL A 696 -30.30 -12.63 -14.42
N GLY A 697 -31.08 -13.67 -14.67
CA GLY A 697 -32.36 -13.56 -15.33
C GLY A 697 -33.40 -12.77 -14.54
N THR A 698 -33.44 -12.95 -13.22
CA THR A 698 -34.28 -12.16 -12.32
C THR A 698 -33.90 -10.69 -12.38
N THR A 699 -32.60 -10.38 -12.33
CA THR A 699 -32.08 -9.02 -12.42
C THR A 699 -32.42 -8.38 -13.77
N PHE A 700 -32.25 -9.12 -14.86
CA PHE A 700 -32.60 -8.69 -16.21
C PHE A 700 -34.10 -8.42 -16.36
N ALA A 701 -34.95 -9.35 -15.91
CA ALA A 701 -36.40 -9.22 -16.02
C ALA A 701 -36.90 -8.00 -15.23
N ALA A 702 -36.37 -7.77 -14.02
CA ALA A 702 -36.69 -6.57 -13.25
C ALA A 702 -36.29 -5.28 -14.00
N ALA A 703 -35.10 -5.25 -14.61
CA ALA A 703 -34.64 -4.11 -15.39
C ALA A 703 -35.47 -3.88 -16.68
N CYS A 704 -35.93 -4.95 -17.34
CA CYS A 704 -36.86 -4.85 -18.46
C CYS A 704 -38.18 -4.18 -18.05
N VAL A 705 -38.77 -4.62 -16.93
CA VAL A 705 -40.03 -4.05 -16.41
C VAL A 705 -39.83 -2.59 -15.99
N GLU A 706 -38.72 -2.25 -15.36
CA GLU A 706 -38.41 -0.87 -14.99
C GLU A 706 -38.27 0.03 -16.22
N HIS A 707 -37.59 -0.44 -17.27
CA HIS A 707 -37.44 0.32 -18.52
C HIS A 707 -38.78 0.50 -19.24
N LEU A 708 -39.62 -0.54 -19.32
CA LEU A 708 -40.98 -0.45 -19.87
C LEU A 708 -41.80 0.65 -19.19
N LYS A 709 -41.75 0.74 -17.85
CA LYS A 709 -42.40 1.84 -17.10
C LYS A 709 -41.86 3.21 -17.52
N SER A 710 -40.56 3.32 -17.72
CA SER A 710 -39.90 4.59 -18.05
C SER A 710 -40.29 5.12 -19.43
N VAL A 711 -40.59 4.23 -20.38
CA VAL A 711 -41.02 4.57 -21.75
C VAL A 711 -42.54 4.64 -21.90
N GLY A 712 -43.30 4.43 -20.82
CA GLY A 712 -44.76 4.58 -20.80
C GLY A 712 -45.54 3.36 -21.32
N GLU A 713 -44.89 2.20 -21.39
CA GLU A 713 -45.53 0.94 -21.83
C GLU A 713 -46.24 0.23 -20.65
N PRO A 714 -47.28 -0.59 -20.92
CA PRO A 714 -47.96 -1.39 -19.90
C PRO A 714 -46.99 -2.35 -19.18
N CYS A 715 -47.13 -2.47 -17.86
CA CYS A 715 -46.25 -3.26 -16.99
C CYS A 715 -46.99 -4.24 -16.09
#